data_AF-A0A3L7QMN5-F1
#
_entry.id   AF-A0A3L7QMN5-F1
#
_cell.length_a   1.000
_cell.length_b   1.000
_cell.length_c   1.000
_cell.angle_alpha   90.00
_cell.angle_beta   90.00
_cell.angle_gamma   90.00
#
_symmetry.space_group_name_H-M   'P 1'
#
loop_
_entity.id
_entity.type
_entity.pdbx_description
1 polymer ?
#
loop_
_entity_poly.entity_id
_entity_poly.type
_entity_poly.pdbx_seq_one_letter_code
_entity_poly.pdbx_strand_id
1 'polypeptide(L)'
;MSTDFRFEIFPLLEALCEHSLTPAGRDRLEQLVIESPEARQLYVRYMQLHGTLTWDAALTDASQLVAFAERAGTQATTRPVRLRRWLVTSLGGLLAGALALLMVLWIGRTPELPSDPVISPNLANHPVLSAPNQNTDTTPLPTVALDVPMSSPTPSVMHPPNPAPAAVVAATVPMDDASVVSRINHLMRAKWSDAHVEPSLMAEDSEWLRRVYLDLLGHIPDSESVDRFLADGRRNKRSLLVQELMNHPDHARNLATIWSNLLVGRTTERPIDRAGLSKFLREQFRQNRPWTETVARLVSAEGDAREVGEANFLLAHLNNQAVPATAVTARIFLCRQVQCTQCHKHPDSSHGGTMSEFWELNSFFQQAEVVENRKYNPLTGRDEIVSRSLIDKPEGGPTHYEDLRGVMNVAYPRFAGQEINPDSTIKRRQELARLITTEGQRELAAALVNRTWAHFFGQGLVNPIDDMGPHSPCAHPELMEALTEAVVASNFDLVRLQKWIVSSQAYHLSSVATAQNASDEPVDGALPLFSRMYLKPLSAEQLFDSLLVATAADRAGASYWEQAEANRQAWLADFYSALENEENADATTFGGTYAQTLMMMNGDLVQRAISNAPGTVLNEIARTNADERTKIRSLSRAALGRDPRNQELVVFQSQLKHRREMPGAEPLGDVFWAYLNSTEFTVNH
;
A
#
# COMPACT_ATOMS: atom_id res chain seq x y z
N MET A 1 -27.20 33.39 -27.04
CA MET A 1 -25.74 33.30 -26.81
C MET A 1 -25.56 33.04 -25.33
N SER A 2 -25.38 31.78 -24.95
CA SER A 2 -25.08 31.37 -23.57
C SER A 2 -23.62 31.72 -23.34
N THR A 3 -23.34 32.85 -22.70
CA THR A 3 -22.03 33.10 -22.11
C THR A 3 -21.77 31.95 -21.14
N ASP A 4 -20.76 31.14 -21.45
CA ASP A 4 -20.37 29.96 -20.68
C ASP A 4 -19.96 30.44 -19.27
N PHE A 5 -20.84 30.22 -18.29
CA PHE A 5 -20.72 30.71 -16.90
C PHE A 5 -19.36 30.37 -16.27
N ARG A 6 -18.68 29.35 -16.82
CA ARG A 6 -17.30 28.97 -16.50
C ARG A 6 -16.33 30.14 -16.62
N PHE A 7 -16.43 30.97 -17.67
CA PHE A 7 -15.57 32.15 -17.82
C PHE A 7 -15.79 33.23 -16.76
N GLU A 8 -16.95 33.24 -16.11
CA GLU A 8 -17.27 34.20 -15.05
C GLU A 8 -16.88 33.68 -13.67
N ILE A 9 -17.10 32.39 -13.39
CA ILE A 9 -16.85 31.81 -12.07
C ILE A 9 -15.37 31.49 -11.81
N PHE A 10 -14.59 31.09 -12.83
CA PHE A 10 -13.17 30.76 -12.64
C PHE A 10 -12.33 31.93 -12.10
N PRO A 11 -12.42 33.16 -12.65
CA PRO A 11 -11.66 34.30 -12.11
C PRO A 11 -12.06 34.65 -10.66
N LEU A 12 -13.33 34.43 -10.29
CA LEU A 12 -13.80 34.67 -8.92
C LEU A 12 -13.26 33.62 -7.94
N LEU A 13 -13.16 32.37 -8.39
CA LEU A 13 -12.56 31.26 -7.62
C LEU A 13 -11.05 31.45 -7.45
N GLU A 14 -10.35 31.86 -8.51
CA GLU A 14 -8.91 32.17 -8.47
C GLU A 14 -8.64 33.32 -7.49
N ALA A 15 -9.38 34.42 -7.61
CA ALA A 15 -9.26 35.54 -6.68
C ALA A 15 -9.63 35.17 -5.23
N LEU A 16 -10.54 34.21 -5.02
CA LEU A 16 -10.86 33.68 -3.70
C LEU A 16 -9.65 32.97 -3.09
N CYS A 17 -8.99 32.10 -3.86
CA CYS A 17 -7.82 31.32 -3.42
C CYS A 17 -6.57 32.19 -3.23
N GLU A 18 -6.42 33.27 -4.00
CA GLU A 18 -5.31 34.23 -3.86
C GLU A 18 -5.54 35.29 -2.78
N HIS A 19 -6.64 35.21 -2.04
CA HIS A 19 -7.07 36.22 -1.07
C HIS A 19 -7.21 37.65 -1.67
N SER A 20 -7.48 37.74 -2.98
CA SER A 20 -7.64 38.98 -3.73
C SER A 20 -9.11 39.29 -4.07
N LEU A 21 -10.05 38.43 -3.65
CA LEU A 21 -11.48 38.59 -3.95
C LEU A 21 -12.10 39.81 -3.26
N THR A 22 -12.63 40.72 -4.09
CA THR A 22 -13.36 41.91 -3.61
C THR A 22 -14.71 41.55 -3.00
N PRO A 23 -15.31 42.40 -2.14
CA PRO A 23 -16.65 42.16 -1.59
C PRO A 23 -17.72 41.94 -2.68
N ALA A 24 -17.72 42.75 -3.74
CA ALA A 24 -18.64 42.58 -4.87
C ALA A 24 -18.40 41.27 -5.63
N GLY A 25 -17.13 40.83 -5.74
CA GLY A 25 -16.79 39.53 -6.31
C GLY A 25 -17.25 38.36 -5.44
N ARG A 26 -17.21 38.51 -4.11
CA ARG A 26 -17.75 37.53 -3.17
C ARG A 26 -19.26 37.39 -3.29
N ASP A 27 -19.99 38.50 -3.28
CA ASP A 27 -21.45 38.50 -3.45
C ASP A 27 -21.84 37.87 -4.80
N ARG A 28 -21.06 38.16 -5.86
CA ARG A 28 -21.29 37.58 -7.19
C ARG A 28 -21.00 36.09 -7.24
N LEU A 29 -19.92 35.64 -6.60
CA LEU A 29 -19.57 34.21 -6.52
C LEU A 29 -20.64 33.44 -5.74
N GLU A 30 -21.10 33.99 -4.61
CA GLU A 30 -22.18 33.42 -3.80
C GLU A 30 -23.47 33.29 -4.62
N GLN A 31 -23.85 34.36 -5.33
CA GLN A 31 -25.02 34.35 -6.21
C GLN A 31 -24.92 33.25 -7.28
N LEU A 32 -23.78 33.10 -7.96
CA LEU A 32 -23.58 32.08 -9.00
C LEU A 32 -23.69 30.65 -8.44
N VAL A 33 -23.13 30.40 -7.24
CA VAL A 33 -23.16 29.09 -6.56
C VAL A 33 -24.58 28.74 -6.07
N ILE A 34 -25.39 29.74 -5.70
CA ILE A 34 -26.78 29.53 -5.30
C ILE A 34 -27.65 29.25 -6.53
N GLU A 35 -27.51 30.03 -7.59
CA GLU A 35 -28.41 30.02 -8.76
C GLU A 35 -28.18 28.85 -9.71
N SER A 36 -26.96 28.29 -9.80
CA SER A 36 -26.63 27.19 -10.72
C SER A 36 -26.08 25.96 -9.98
N PRO A 37 -26.70 24.78 -10.13
CA PRO A 37 -26.16 23.50 -9.65
C PRO A 37 -24.77 23.19 -10.21
N GLU A 38 -24.51 23.51 -11.47
CA GLU A 38 -23.23 23.28 -12.15
C GLU A 38 -22.13 24.20 -11.61
N ALA A 39 -22.45 25.47 -11.34
CA ALA A 39 -21.56 26.41 -10.67
C ALA A 39 -21.21 25.96 -9.24
N ARG A 40 -22.19 25.44 -8.51
CA ARG A 40 -21.98 24.87 -7.18
C ARG A 40 -21.05 23.66 -7.19
N GLN A 41 -21.27 22.74 -8.13
CA GLN A 41 -20.41 21.57 -8.27
C GLN A 41 -18.98 21.96 -8.65
N LEU A 42 -18.83 22.96 -9.53
CA LEU A 42 -17.52 23.49 -9.91
C LEU A 42 -16.81 24.17 -8.74
N TYR A 43 -17.52 24.99 -7.96
CA TYR A 43 -16.98 25.61 -6.74
C TYR A 43 -16.43 24.57 -5.76
N VAL A 44 -17.20 23.51 -5.47
CA VAL A 44 -16.76 22.44 -4.56
C VAL A 44 -15.52 21.73 -5.11
N ARG A 45 -15.54 21.33 -6.38
CA ARG A 45 -14.39 20.67 -7.02
C ARG A 45 -13.14 21.54 -7.05
N TYR A 46 -13.29 22.83 -7.33
CA TYR A 46 -12.17 23.77 -7.39
C TYR A 46 -11.55 24.01 -6.02
N MET A 47 -12.37 24.19 -4.98
CA MET A 47 -11.89 24.34 -3.60
C MET A 47 -11.24 23.06 -3.08
N GLN A 48 -11.77 21.88 -3.45
CA GLN A 48 -11.16 20.60 -3.11
C GLN A 48 -9.77 20.46 -3.76
N LEU A 49 -9.65 20.78 -5.07
CA LEU A 49 -8.39 20.75 -5.81
C LEU A 49 -7.34 21.72 -5.21
N HIS A 50 -7.72 22.95 -4.90
CA HIS A 50 -6.82 23.91 -4.25
C HIS A 50 -6.41 23.44 -2.84
N GLY A 51 -7.35 22.85 -2.10
CA GLY A 51 -7.07 22.26 -0.79
C GLY A 51 -6.02 21.15 -0.85
N THR A 52 -6.10 20.26 -1.85
CA THR A 52 -5.11 19.20 -2.09
C THR A 52 -3.75 19.75 -2.56
N LEU A 53 -3.72 20.72 -3.49
CA LEU A 53 -2.47 21.29 -4.00
C LEU A 53 -1.69 22.09 -2.95
N THR A 54 -2.40 22.82 -2.08
CA THR A 54 -1.77 23.56 -0.97
C THR A 54 -1.19 22.59 0.07
N TRP A 55 -1.82 21.42 0.22
CA TRP A 55 -1.33 20.31 1.05
C TRP A 55 -0.03 19.71 0.51
N ASP A 56 0.05 19.43 -0.79
CA ASP A 56 1.26 18.89 -1.43
C ASP A 56 2.43 19.88 -1.38
N ALA A 57 2.16 21.16 -1.59
CA ALA A 57 3.17 22.21 -1.48
C ALA A 57 3.70 22.38 -0.04
N ALA A 58 2.87 22.13 0.99
CA ALA A 58 3.29 22.17 2.39
C ALA A 58 4.13 20.95 2.81
N LEU A 59 4.04 19.83 2.08
CA LEU A 59 4.83 18.61 2.30
C LEU A 59 6.18 18.62 1.57
N THR A 60 6.37 19.53 0.61
CA THR A 60 7.56 19.57 -0.25
C THR A 60 8.55 20.63 0.25
N ASP A 61 9.79 20.25 0.58
CA ASP A 61 10.84 21.23 0.85
C ASP A 61 11.26 21.92 -0.46
N ALA A 62 11.18 23.26 -0.51
CA ALA A 62 11.50 24.06 -1.69
C ALA A 62 12.95 23.82 -2.20
N SER A 63 13.84 23.31 -1.35
CA SER A 63 15.20 22.91 -1.71
C SER A 63 15.25 21.74 -2.71
N GLN A 64 14.22 20.89 -2.75
CA GLN A 64 14.14 19.71 -3.62
C GLN A 64 13.70 20.04 -5.05
N LEU A 65 12.90 21.09 -5.24
CA LEU A 65 12.44 21.54 -6.57
C LEU A 65 13.58 22.10 -7.43
N VAL A 66 14.55 22.78 -6.81
CA VAL A 66 15.73 23.34 -7.50
C VAL A 66 16.67 22.23 -7.99
N ALA A 67 16.87 21.18 -7.19
CA ALA A 67 17.71 20.04 -7.55
C ALA A 67 17.13 19.21 -8.72
N PHE A 68 15.80 19.17 -8.85
CA PHE A 68 15.14 18.48 -9.96
C PHE A 68 15.32 19.21 -11.30
N ALA A 69 15.20 20.53 -11.32
CA ALA A 69 15.40 21.34 -12.53
C ALA A 69 16.85 21.22 -13.07
N GLU A 70 17.85 21.14 -12.18
CA GLU A 70 19.25 20.94 -12.57
C GLU A 70 19.53 19.53 -13.14
N ARG A 71 18.84 18.48 -12.64
CA ARG A 71 18.96 17.12 -13.18
C ARG A 71 18.21 16.94 -14.50
N ALA A 72 17.05 17.57 -14.67
CA ALA A 72 16.28 17.50 -15.91
C ALA A 72 17.01 18.22 -17.07
N GLY A 73 17.75 19.30 -16.79
CA GLY A 73 18.50 20.05 -17.80
C GLY A 73 19.75 19.34 -18.36
N THR A 74 20.27 18.31 -17.70
CA THR A 74 21.56 17.68 -18.07
C THR A 74 21.44 16.40 -18.90
N GLN A 75 20.23 15.87 -19.13
CA GLN A 75 20.04 14.62 -19.91
C GLN A 75 19.60 14.82 -21.36
N ALA A 76 19.46 16.05 -21.86
CA ALA A 76 19.16 16.30 -23.27
C ALA A 76 20.44 16.53 -24.10
N THR A 77 21.28 15.50 -24.26
CA THR A 77 22.22 15.46 -25.40
C THR A 77 21.92 14.26 -26.28
N THR A 78 21.17 14.54 -27.34
CA THR A 78 20.86 13.59 -28.42
C THR A 78 22.15 13.19 -29.14
N ARG A 79 22.58 11.92 -29.04
CA ARG A 79 23.54 11.34 -30.00
C ARG A 79 22.80 10.57 -31.09
N PRO A 80 22.97 10.92 -32.38
CA PRO A 80 22.33 10.19 -33.46
C PRO A 80 23.08 8.88 -33.73
N VAL A 81 22.32 7.77 -33.80
CA VAL A 81 22.80 6.46 -34.22
C VAL A 81 22.92 6.45 -35.75
N ARG A 82 24.14 6.37 -36.29
CA ARG A 82 24.37 5.87 -37.65
C ARG A 82 25.58 4.93 -37.73
N LEU A 83 25.28 3.74 -38.27
CA LEU A 83 26.08 2.80 -39.04
C LEU A 83 27.53 2.54 -38.62
N ARG A 84 27.80 1.32 -38.14
CA ARG A 84 29.06 0.63 -38.44
C ARG A 84 28.91 -0.89 -38.48
N ARG A 85 28.43 -1.40 -39.61
CA ARG A 85 28.92 -2.66 -40.19
C ARG A 85 30.18 -2.30 -40.99
N TRP A 86 31.18 -3.18 -40.95
CA TRP A 86 32.55 -3.07 -41.50
C TRP A 86 33.59 -2.47 -40.56
N LEU A 87 34.26 -3.35 -39.79
CA LEU A 87 35.72 -3.44 -39.60
C LEU A 87 36.02 -4.54 -38.57
N VAL A 88 35.75 -5.80 -38.94
CA VAL A 88 36.38 -6.96 -38.30
C VAL A 88 37.52 -7.36 -39.23
N THR A 89 38.72 -6.84 -38.97
CA THR A 89 40.05 -7.39 -39.33
C THR A 89 41.13 -6.33 -39.04
N SER A 90 41.50 -6.11 -37.76
CA SER A 90 42.80 -5.51 -37.36
C SER A 90 42.99 -5.20 -35.86
N LEU A 91 42.37 -5.94 -34.92
CA LEU A 91 42.67 -5.77 -33.48
C LEU A 91 42.90 -7.09 -32.71
N GLY A 92 43.27 -8.16 -33.41
CA GLY A 92 43.71 -9.42 -32.79
C GLY A 92 45.18 -9.43 -32.33
N GLY A 93 45.93 -8.34 -32.50
CA GLY A 93 47.39 -8.31 -32.31
C GLY A 93 47.92 -7.59 -31.06
N LEU A 94 47.09 -6.86 -30.30
CA LEU A 94 47.59 -5.94 -29.26
C LEU A 94 47.23 -6.32 -27.81
N LEU A 95 46.38 -7.33 -27.60
CA LEU A 95 45.99 -7.78 -26.25
C LEU A 95 46.79 -8.97 -25.71
N ALA A 96 47.56 -9.65 -26.55
CA ALA A 96 48.44 -10.75 -26.12
C ALA A 96 49.79 -10.29 -25.54
N GLY A 97 50.19 -9.03 -25.77
CA GLY A 97 51.49 -8.49 -25.30
C GLY A 97 51.46 -7.87 -23.90
N ALA A 98 50.32 -7.33 -23.45
CA ALA A 98 50.24 -6.60 -22.18
C ALA A 98 50.08 -7.51 -20.95
N LEU A 99 49.53 -8.72 -21.14
CA LEU A 99 49.32 -9.71 -20.07
C LEU A 99 50.61 -10.46 -19.68
N ALA A 100 51.63 -10.49 -20.54
CA ALA A 100 52.92 -11.13 -20.25
C ALA A 100 53.87 -10.25 -19.40
N LEU A 101 53.64 -8.94 -19.33
CA LEU A 101 54.54 -8.01 -18.63
C LEU A 101 54.15 -7.76 -17.16
N LEU A 102 52.90 -8.00 -16.77
CA LEU A 102 52.40 -7.77 -15.41
C LEU A 102 52.57 -8.98 -14.47
N MET A 103 52.80 -10.17 -15.01
CA MET A 103 53.02 -11.39 -14.22
C MET A 103 54.46 -11.54 -13.70
N VAL A 104 55.41 -10.72 -14.17
CA VAL A 104 56.85 -10.83 -13.84
C VAL A 104 57.28 -9.87 -12.71
N LEU A 105 56.44 -8.88 -12.33
CA LEU A 105 56.84 -7.84 -11.36
C LEU A 105 56.17 -7.94 -9.98
N TRP A 106 55.47 -9.03 -9.67
CA TRP A 106 54.79 -9.21 -8.38
C TRP A 106 55.14 -10.54 -7.70
N ILE A 107 56.42 -10.93 -7.73
CA ILE A 107 56.97 -11.96 -6.84
C ILE A 107 58.26 -11.41 -6.22
N GLY A 108 58.17 -11.01 -4.94
CA GLY A 108 59.28 -11.07 -4.00
C GLY A 108 59.98 -9.74 -3.66
N ARG A 109 59.62 -9.17 -2.51
CA ARG A 109 60.44 -9.11 -1.27
C ARG A 109 60.13 -7.88 -0.41
N THR A 110 59.84 -8.14 0.86
CA THR A 110 59.91 -7.20 2.00
C THR A 110 61.37 -6.94 2.41
N PRO A 111 61.72 -5.89 3.18
CA PRO A 111 61.61 -5.91 4.66
C PRO A 111 61.28 -4.55 5.35
N GLU A 112 61.16 -4.60 6.68
CA GLU A 112 60.69 -3.59 7.67
C GLU A 112 61.67 -2.46 8.09
N LEU A 113 61.09 -1.31 8.54
CA LEU A 113 61.44 -0.31 9.61
C LEU A 113 62.86 0.34 9.67
N PRO A 114 63.16 1.46 10.43
CA PRO A 114 62.36 2.38 11.30
C PRO A 114 62.68 3.92 11.19
N SER A 115 62.09 4.72 12.10
CA SER A 115 62.55 5.99 12.75
C SER A 115 62.13 7.41 12.26
N ASP A 116 61.57 8.15 13.22
CA ASP A 116 61.27 9.60 13.42
C ASP A 116 62.42 10.61 13.07
N PRO A 117 62.35 11.97 13.30
CA PRO A 117 61.24 12.94 13.57
C PRO A 117 61.36 14.32 12.81
N VAL A 118 60.55 15.31 13.25
CA VAL A 118 60.78 16.80 13.34
C VAL A 118 60.17 17.70 12.25
N ILE A 119 59.25 18.61 12.65
CA ILE A 119 59.36 20.10 12.70
C ILE A 119 57.95 20.75 12.77
N SER A 120 57.70 21.48 13.86
CA SER A 120 56.59 22.44 14.07
C SER A 120 56.78 23.76 13.29
N PRO A 121 55.77 24.66 13.28
CA PRO A 121 55.85 25.75 14.26
C PRO A 121 54.53 26.13 14.95
N ASN A 122 54.72 26.62 16.18
CA ASN A 122 53.78 27.22 17.13
C ASN A 122 53.29 28.62 16.71
N LEU A 123 52.17 29.06 17.31
CA LEU A 123 51.92 30.33 18.07
C LEU A 123 50.38 30.49 18.24
N ALA A 124 49.76 30.93 19.34
CA ALA A 124 50.13 31.16 20.74
C ALA A 124 48.86 31.51 21.56
N ASN A 125 48.92 31.23 22.87
CA ASN A 125 48.33 31.95 24.02
C ASN A 125 46.81 31.94 24.31
N HIS A 126 46.43 31.38 25.48
CA HIS A 126 46.03 32.14 26.68
C HIS A 126 46.13 31.25 27.96
N PRO A 127 46.25 31.83 29.17
CA PRO A 127 47.01 31.26 30.29
C PRO A 127 46.22 30.47 31.33
N VAL A 128 47.00 29.68 32.06
CA VAL A 128 46.70 28.80 33.21
C VAL A 128 46.64 29.58 34.53
N LEU A 129 45.80 29.11 35.46
CA LEU A 129 46.04 29.20 36.91
C LEU A 129 45.99 27.77 37.50
N SER A 130 46.96 27.46 38.37
CA SER A 130 47.36 26.10 38.76
C SER A 130 47.06 25.76 40.23
N ALA A 131 46.81 24.46 40.45
CA ALA A 131 47.34 23.58 41.53
C ALA A 131 46.73 23.66 42.96
N PRO A 132 46.85 22.59 43.81
CA PRO A 132 47.75 21.44 43.68
C PRO A 132 47.16 20.03 43.87
N ASN A 133 48.04 19.10 43.52
CA ASN A 133 47.96 17.66 43.46
C ASN A 133 48.32 17.03 44.84
N GLN A 134 47.76 15.85 45.16
CA GLN A 134 48.47 14.63 45.63
C GLN A 134 47.72 13.77 46.66
N ASN A 135 47.91 12.46 46.45
CA ASN A 135 47.89 11.31 47.36
C ASN A 135 46.59 10.49 47.50
N THR A 136 46.61 9.42 46.72
CA THR A 136 46.33 8.03 47.10
C THR A 136 46.40 7.76 48.61
N ASP A 137 45.32 7.19 49.14
CA ASP A 137 45.45 6.23 50.23
C ASP A 137 44.42 5.12 50.06
N THR A 138 44.94 3.90 49.98
CA THR A 138 44.21 2.64 49.84
C THR A 138 43.93 2.08 51.23
N THR A 139 42.66 1.96 51.60
CA THR A 139 42.25 1.09 52.72
C THR A 139 41.02 0.25 52.33
N PRO A 140 41.09 -1.08 52.43
CA PRO A 140 39.97 -1.97 52.12
C PRO A 140 39.02 -2.07 53.33
N LEU A 141 37.72 -2.02 53.06
CA LEU A 141 36.67 -2.29 54.04
C LEU A 141 36.20 -3.77 53.98
N PRO A 142 35.65 -4.31 55.08
CA PRO A 142 35.82 -5.71 55.47
C PRO A 142 34.77 -6.66 54.89
N THR A 143 35.23 -7.89 54.62
CA THR A 143 34.39 -9.04 54.26
C THR A 143 33.64 -9.54 55.49
N VAL A 144 32.30 -9.52 55.43
CA VAL A 144 31.42 -10.24 56.36
C VAL A 144 30.86 -11.45 55.62
N ALA A 145 31.20 -12.65 56.12
CA ALA A 145 30.65 -13.91 55.66
C ALA A 145 29.27 -14.15 56.29
N LEU A 146 28.30 -14.58 55.46
CA LEU A 146 27.06 -15.19 55.91
C LEU A 146 26.81 -16.45 55.07
N ASP A 147 26.80 -17.59 55.77
CA ASP A 147 26.47 -18.92 55.26
C ASP A 147 24.96 -19.04 54.99
N VAL A 148 24.58 -19.41 53.76
CA VAL A 148 23.26 -19.99 53.42
C VAL A 148 23.44 -21.01 52.27
N PRO A 149 22.81 -22.20 52.33
CA PRO A 149 23.22 -23.38 51.58
C PRO A 149 22.79 -23.39 50.10
N MET A 150 23.60 -24.08 49.31
CA MET A 150 23.42 -24.40 47.90
C MET A 150 22.09 -25.12 47.63
N SER A 151 21.28 -24.55 46.75
CA SER A 151 20.23 -25.25 46.00
C SER A 151 20.10 -24.59 44.63
N SER A 152 20.66 -25.22 43.60
CA SER A 152 20.43 -24.83 42.20
C SER A 152 19.01 -25.22 41.80
N PRO A 153 18.26 -24.33 41.13
CA PRO A 153 17.87 -24.65 39.76
C PRO A 153 17.84 -23.44 38.79
N THR A 154 18.39 -23.67 37.60
CA THR A 154 17.96 -23.24 36.25
C THR A 154 17.72 -21.73 35.95
N PRO A 155 18.31 -21.16 34.87
CA PRO A 155 18.13 -19.76 34.51
C PRO A 155 16.70 -19.48 34.00
N SER A 156 16.01 -18.55 34.65
CA SER A 156 14.71 -18.04 34.20
C SER A 156 14.88 -17.12 33.01
N VAL A 157 14.42 -17.57 31.84
CA VAL A 157 14.24 -16.78 30.64
C VAL A 157 13.12 -15.78 30.89
N MET A 158 13.47 -14.49 30.86
CA MET A 158 12.54 -13.37 30.97
C MET A 158 11.49 -13.46 29.85
N HIS A 159 10.26 -13.85 30.21
CA HIS A 159 9.13 -13.85 29.29
C HIS A 159 8.65 -12.40 29.05
N PRO A 160 8.19 -12.07 27.83
CA PRO A 160 7.54 -10.79 27.56
C PRO A 160 6.28 -10.63 28.43
N PRO A 161 5.86 -9.38 28.74
CA PRO A 161 4.72 -9.13 29.61
C PRO A 161 3.45 -9.77 29.05
N ASN A 162 2.69 -10.38 29.95
CA ASN A 162 1.41 -11.04 29.69
C ASN A 162 0.48 -10.14 28.86
N PRO A 163 -0.19 -10.65 27.81
CA PRO A 163 -1.21 -9.88 27.12
C PRO A 163 -2.32 -9.50 28.11
N ALA A 164 -2.85 -8.28 27.97
CA ALA A 164 -3.98 -7.79 28.73
C ALA A 164 -5.11 -8.85 28.78
N PRO A 165 -5.85 -8.97 29.89
CA PRO A 165 -6.90 -9.97 30.03
C PRO A 165 -7.89 -9.83 28.87
N ALA A 166 -8.02 -10.90 28.10
CA ALA A 166 -8.96 -11.01 27.00
C ALA A 166 -10.33 -10.53 27.47
N ALA A 167 -10.88 -9.53 26.78
CA ALA A 167 -12.27 -9.16 26.92
C ALA A 167 -13.10 -10.45 26.82
N VAL A 168 -13.97 -10.70 27.79
CA VAL A 168 -14.85 -11.86 27.81
C VAL A 168 -15.81 -11.71 26.62
N VAL A 169 -15.44 -12.30 25.49
CA VAL A 169 -16.31 -12.42 24.33
C VAL A 169 -17.44 -13.33 24.74
N ALA A 170 -18.65 -12.77 24.89
CA ALA A 170 -19.86 -13.55 25.08
C ALA A 170 -19.91 -14.62 23.98
N ALA A 171 -20.10 -15.88 24.35
CA ALA A 171 -20.12 -17.01 23.42
C ALA A 171 -21.15 -16.76 22.31
N THR A 172 -20.67 -16.37 21.13
CA THR A 172 -21.52 -16.15 19.96
C THR A 172 -21.98 -17.50 19.44
N VAL A 173 -23.28 -17.62 19.17
CA VAL A 173 -23.83 -18.76 18.43
C VAL A 173 -23.01 -18.89 17.14
N PRO A 174 -22.51 -20.08 16.77
CA PRO A 174 -21.75 -20.26 15.54
C PRO A 174 -22.58 -19.77 14.37
N MET A 175 -22.20 -18.63 13.80
CA MET A 175 -22.81 -18.13 12.58
C MET A 175 -22.59 -19.18 11.49
N ASP A 176 -23.61 -19.49 10.70
CA ASP A 176 -23.44 -20.38 9.55
C ASP A 176 -23.03 -19.55 8.33
N ASP A 177 -21.88 -19.87 7.73
CA ASP A 177 -21.35 -19.17 6.54
C ASP A 177 -22.35 -19.19 5.39
N ALA A 178 -23.05 -20.32 5.20
CA ALA A 178 -24.02 -20.46 4.12
C ALA A 178 -25.21 -19.53 4.32
N SER A 179 -25.64 -19.31 5.57
CA SER A 179 -26.69 -18.35 5.92
C SER A 179 -26.31 -16.91 5.58
N VAL A 180 -25.08 -16.48 5.91
CA VAL A 180 -24.60 -15.13 5.58
C VAL A 180 -24.54 -14.92 4.06
N VAL A 181 -23.98 -15.88 3.32
CA VAL A 181 -23.92 -15.82 1.85
C VAL A 181 -25.32 -15.80 1.23
N SER A 182 -26.24 -16.61 1.76
CA SER A 182 -27.65 -16.61 1.33
C SER A 182 -28.31 -15.24 1.56
N ARG A 183 -28.01 -14.60 2.70
CA ARG A 183 -28.50 -13.26 3.02
C ARG A 183 -27.95 -12.20 2.07
N ILE A 184 -26.65 -12.23 1.76
CA ILE A 184 -26.04 -11.34 0.74
C ILE A 184 -26.78 -11.51 -0.59
N ASN A 185 -26.94 -12.75 -1.07
CA ASN A 185 -27.59 -13.04 -2.35
C ASN A 185 -29.06 -12.63 -2.38
N HIS A 186 -29.76 -12.70 -1.24
CA HIS A 186 -31.13 -12.21 -1.14
C HIS A 186 -31.20 -10.69 -1.26
N LEU A 187 -30.34 -9.95 -0.54
CA LEU A 187 -30.32 -8.49 -0.56
C LEU A 187 -29.89 -7.93 -1.92
N MET A 188 -28.92 -8.57 -2.58
CA MET A 188 -28.52 -8.21 -3.96
C MET A 188 -29.68 -8.38 -4.95
N ARG A 189 -30.39 -9.51 -4.90
CA ARG A 189 -31.55 -9.75 -5.78
C ARG A 189 -32.70 -8.80 -5.50
N ALA A 190 -32.93 -8.43 -4.25
CA ALA A 190 -33.93 -7.43 -3.90
C ALA A 190 -33.59 -6.08 -4.54
N LYS A 191 -32.33 -5.62 -4.42
CA LYS A 191 -31.89 -4.37 -5.06
C LYS A 191 -32.06 -4.40 -6.58
N TRP A 192 -31.65 -5.48 -7.25
CA TRP A 192 -31.80 -5.60 -8.70
C TRP A 192 -33.27 -5.58 -9.13
N SER A 193 -34.15 -6.23 -8.37
CA SER A 193 -35.60 -6.21 -8.59
C SER A 193 -36.17 -4.80 -8.46
N ASP A 194 -35.79 -4.07 -7.41
CA ASP A 194 -36.25 -2.70 -7.15
C ASP A 194 -35.74 -1.71 -8.20
N ALA A 195 -34.52 -1.91 -8.70
CA ALA A 195 -33.91 -1.12 -9.76
C ALA A 195 -34.36 -1.54 -11.17
N HIS A 196 -35.14 -2.62 -11.31
CA HIS A 196 -35.53 -3.21 -12.59
C HIS A 196 -34.34 -3.55 -13.51
N VAL A 197 -33.25 -4.03 -12.92
CA VAL A 197 -32.03 -4.43 -13.63
C VAL A 197 -31.87 -5.95 -13.60
N GLU A 198 -31.50 -6.54 -14.73
CA GLU A 198 -31.11 -7.94 -14.80
C GLU A 198 -29.58 -8.06 -14.67
N PRO A 199 -29.07 -8.90 -13.75
CA PRO A 199 -27.64 -9.09 -13.61
C PRO A 199 -27.04 -9.80 -14.83
N SER A 200 -25.74 -9.61 -15.05
CA SER A 200 -24.98 -10.31 -16.07
C SER A 200 -25.01 -11.83 -15.85
N LEU A 201 -24.62 -12.58 -16.88
CA LEU A 201 -24.46 -14.03 -16.76
C LEU A 201 -23.38 -14.36 -15.73
N MET A 202 -23.41 -15.60 -15.23
CA MET A 202 -22.32 -16.10 -14.38
C MET A 202 -21.02 -16.13 -15.18
N ALA A 203 -19.93 -15.66 -14.56
CA ALA A 203 -18.59 -15.69 -15.10
C ALA A 203 -18.20 -17.14 -15.46
N GLU A 204 -17.52 -17.27 -16.60
CA GLU A 204 -16.90 -18.54 -16.98
C GLU A 204 -15.84 -18.95 -15.95
N ASP A 205 -15.50 -20.25 -15.92
CA ASP A 205 -14.56 -20.77 -14.93
C ASP A 205 -13.17 -20.12 -15.03
N SER A 206 -12.68 -19.80 -16.23
CA SER A 206 -11.39 -19.11 -16.40
C SER A 206 -11.44 -17.65 -15.94
N GLU A 207 -12.54 -16.95 -16.23
CA GLU A 207 -12.77 -15.57 -15.79
C GLU A 207 -12.80 -15.51 -14.25
N TRP A 208 -13.64 -16.33 -13.63
CA TRP A 208 -13.76 -16.39 -12.16
C TRP A 208 -12.44 -16.84 -11.50
N LEU A 209 -11.73 -17.81 -12.09
CA LEU A 209 -10.45 -18.30 -11.57
C LEU A 209 -9.41 -17.18 -11.55
N ARG A 210 -9.25 -16.45 -12.65
CA ARG A 210 -8.32 -15.32 -12.73
C ARG A 210 -8.64 -14.28 -11.66
N ARG A 211 -9.92 -13.92 -11.54
CA ARG A 211 -10.41 -12.93 -10.59
C ARG A 211 -10.10 -13.30 -9.14
N VAL A 212 -10.43 -14.51 -8.72
CA VAL A 212 -10.23 -14.94 -7.32
C VAL A 212 -8.75 -15.05 -6.95
N TYR A 213 -7.89 -15.43 -7.89
CA TYR A 213 -6.44 -15.43 -7.69
C TYR A 213 -5.89 -14.01 -7.51
N LEU A 214 -6.28 -13.08 -8.38
CA LEU A 214 -5.86 -11.68 -8.28
C LEU A 214 -6.32 -11.03 -6.97
N ASP A 215 -7.58 -11.26 -6.58
CA ASP A 215 -8.15 -10.63 -5.39
C ASP A 215 -7.65 -11.25 -4.09
N LEU A 216 -7.44 -12.58 -4.04
CA LEU A 216 -6.97 -13.25 -2.82
C LEU A 216 -5.44 -13.30 -2.71
N LEU A 217 -4.73 -13.66 -3.78
CA LEU A 217 -3.27 -13.88 -3.76
C LEU A 217 -2.47 -12.72 -4.34
N GLY A 218 -3.12 -11.76 -5.01
CA GLY A 218 -2.43 -10.61 -5.59
C GLY A 218 -1.68 -10.94 -6.88
N HIS A 219 -2.00 -12.05 -7.56
CA HIS A 219 -1.41 -12.41 -8.86
C HIS A 219 -2.33 -13.35 -9.63
N ILE A 220 -2.11 -13.51 -10.94
CA ILE A 220 -2.84 -14.47 -11.79
C ILE A 220 -2.53 -15.93 -11.39
N PRO A 221 -3.38 -16.92 -11.74
CA PRO A 221 -3.04 -18.33 -11.53
C PRO A 221 -1.89 -18.76 -12.45
N ASP A 222 -1.04 -19.66 -11.96
CA ASP A 222 -0.06 -20.35 -12.78
C ASP A 222 -0.73 -21.36 -13.75
N SER A 223 -0.02 -21.79 -14.78
CA SER A 223 -0.58 -22.65 -15.84
C SER A 223 -1.06 -24.02 -15.31
N GLU A 224 -0.38 -24.60 -14.32
CA GLU A 224 -0.76 -25.88 -13.74
C GLU A 224 -2.06 -25.75 -12.95
N SER A 225 -2.20 -24.67 -12.17
CA SER A 225 -3.43 -24.33 -11.46
C SER A 225 -4.61 -24.11 -12.41
N VAL A 226 -4.40 -23.42 -13.53
CA VAL A 226 -5.42 -23.25 -14.59
C VAL A 226 -5.85 -24.60 -15.14
N ASP A 227 -4.91 -25.43 -15.57
CA ASP A 227 -5.20 -26.73 -16.17
C ASP A 227 -5.95 -27.65 -15.21
N ARG A 228 -5.51 -27.70 -13.95
CA ARG A 228 -6.14 -28.48 -12.88
C ARG A 228 -7.58 -28.03 -12.62
N PHE A 229 -7.83 -26.73 -12.52
CA PHE A 229 -9.15 -26.20 -12.19
C PHE A 229 -10.15 -26.35 -13.35
N LEU A 230 -9.70 -26.15 -14.59
CA LEU A 230 -10.53 -26.31 -15.78
C LEU A 230 -10.87 -27.79 -16.04
N ALA A 231 -9.97 -28.71 -15.68
CA ALA A 231 -10.23 -30.15 -15.77
C ALA A 231 -11.15 -30.69 -14.65
N ASP A 232 -11.32 -29.95 -13.55
CA ASP A 232 -12.16 -30.38 -12.43
C ASP A 232 -13.67 -30.24 -12.76
N GLY A 233 -14.37 -31.37 -12.76
CA GLY A 233 -15.82 -31.45 -13.01
C GLY A 233 -16.68 -31.41 -11.75
N ARG A 234 -16.10 -31.26 -10.55
CA ARG A 234 -16.87 -31.23 -9.29
C ARG A 234 -17.72 -29.96 -9.20
N ARG A 235 -18.97 -30.12 -8.75
CA ARG A 235 -19.91 -28.99 -8.58
C ARG A 235 -19.46 -27.96 -7.54
N ASN A 236 -18.65 -28.36 -6.55
CA ASN A 236 -18.15 -27.52 -5.47
C ASN A 236 -16.70 -27.06 -5.68
N LYS A 237 -16.12 -27.20 -6.88
CA LYS A 237 -14.70 -26.87 -7.14
C LYS A 237 -14.33 -25.43 -6.79
N ARG A 238 -15.22 -24.46 -7.05
CA ARG A 238 -15.01 -23.04 -6.67
C ARG A 238 -14.85 -22.89 -5.16
N SER A 239 -15.74 -23.50 -4.38
CA SER A 239 -15.69 -23.47 -2.91
C SER A 239 -14.46 -24.19 -2.34
N LEU A 240 -14.02 -25.28 -2.97
CA LEU A 240 -12.79 -25.99 -2.58
C LEU A 240 -11.55 -25.13 -2.88
N LEU A 241 -11.50 -24.50 -4.05
CA LEU A 241 -10.40 -23.62 -4.43
C LEU A 241 -10.32 -22.41 -3.49
N VAL A 242 -11.44 -21.77 -3.15
CA VAL A 242 -11.44 -20.64 -2.20
C VAL A 242 -10.80 -21.04 -0.86
N GLN A 243 -11.11 -22.24 -0.35
CA GLN A 243 -10.50 -22.76 0.88
C GLN A 243 -9.00 -23.02 0.72
N GLU A 244 -8.57 -23.50 -0.45
CA GLU A 244 -7.15 -23.69 -0.78
C GLU A 244 -6.41 -22.34 -0.79
N LEU A 245 -6.95 -21.34 -1.51
CA LEU A 245 -6.33 -20.02 -1.66
C LEU A 245 -6.23 -19.25 -0.35
N MET A 246 -7.24 -19.33 0.53
CA MET A 246 -7.20 -18.66 1.83
C MET A 246 -6.14 -19.22 2.78
N ASN A 247 -5.68 -20.46 2.55
CA ASN A 247 -4.59 -21.08 3.31
C ASN A 247 -3.24 -20.96 2.60
N HIS A 248 -3.20 -20.33 1.42
CA HIS A 248 -1.98 -20.16 0.64
C HIS A 248 -1.10 -19.07 1.27
N PRO A 249 0.24 -19.23 1.32
CA PRO A 249 1.14 -18.23 1.91
C PRO A 249 1.03 -16.85 1.25
N ASP A 250 0.72 -16.80 -0.04
CA ASP A 250 0.58 -15.53 -0.77
C ASP A 250 -0.68 -14.75 -0.41
N HIS A 251 -1.68 -15.39 0.20
CA HIS A 251 -2.87 -14.69 0.70
C HIS A 251 -2.49 -13.70 1.81
N ALA A 252 -1.74 -14.17 2.81
CA ALA A 252 -1.23 -13.32 3.89
C ALA A 252 -0.21 -12.28 3.38
N ARG A 253 0.59 -12.64 2.36
CA ARG A 253 1.52 -11.70 1.69
C ARG A 253 0.76 -10.55 1.03
N ASN A 254 -0.24 -10.87 0.21
CA ASN A 254 -1.05 -9.90 -0.51
C ASN A 254 -1.79 -8.95 0.45
N LEU A 255 -2.43 -9.50 1.49
CA LEU A 255 -3.05 -8.69 2.53
C LEU A 255 -2.04 -7.77 3.22
N ALA A 256 -0.85 -8.26 3.58
CA ALA A 256 0.18 -7.42 4.17
C ALA A 256 0.64 -6.30 3.23
N THR A 257 0.78 -6.57 1.92
CA THR A 257 1.09 -5.55 0.92
C THR A 257 0.01 -4.47 0.85
N ILE A 258 -1.27 -4.88 0.72
CA ILE A 258 -2.41 -3.95 0.65
C ILE A 258 -2.45 -3.06 1.90
N TRP A 259 -2.38 -3.67 3.09
CA TRP A 259 -2.47 -2.92 4.34
C TRP A 259 -1.22 -2.09 4.63
N SER A 260 -0.01 -2.54 4.30
CA SER A 260 1.20 -1.70 4.40
C SER A 260 1.07 -0.45 3.51
N ASN A 261 0.59 -0.62 2.27
CA ASN A 261 0.39 0.51 1.34
C ASN A 261 -0.66 1.49 1.87
N LEU A 262 -1.76 0.98 2.43
CA LEU A 262 -2.82 1.80 2.99
C LEU A 262 -2.38 2.53 4.27
N LEU A 263 -1.63 1.85 5.15
CA LEU A 263 -1.26 2.39 6.45
C LEU A 263 -0.14 3.42 6.38
N VAL A 264 0.84 3.27 5.48
CA VAL A 264 2.04 4.14 5.46
C VAL A 264 2.42 4.64 4.06
N GLY A 265 1.54 4.50 3.08
CA GLY A 265 1.79 4.89 1.68
C GLY A 265 2.75 3.92 0.96
N ARG A 266 3.23 4.31 -0.22
CA ARG A 266 4.16 3.52 -1.07
C ARG A 266 5.59 4.05 -1.09
N THR A 267 5.83 5.21 -0.47
CA THR A 267 7.13 5.88 -0.49
C THR A 267 8.15 5.18 0.41
N THR A 268 9.37 5.02 -0.10
CA THR A 268 10.50 4.43 0.64
C THR A 268 11.36 5.46 1.36
N GLU A 269 11.13 6.75 1.12
CA GLU A 269 11.92 7.85 1.70
C GLU A 269 11.55 8.17 3.16
N ARG A 270 10.44 7.61 3.65
CA ARG A 270 10.02 7.81 5.04
C ARG A 270 10.98 7.07 5.98
N PRO A 271 11.39 7.70 7.10
CA PRO A 271 12.29 7.11 8.09
C PRO A 271 11.55 6.11 9.01
N ILE A 272 10.96 5.08 8.41
CA ILE A 272 10.24 3.97 9.04
C ILE A 272 10.81 2.63 8.57
N ASP A 273 10.61 1.57 9.36
CA ASP A 273 10.89 0.20 8.95
C ASP A 273 9.64 -0.45 8.33
N ARG A 274 9.48 -0.25 7.01
CA ARG A 274 8.38 -0.85 6.23
C ARG A 274 8.43 -2.38 6.24
N ALA A 275 9.62 -2.97 6.30
CA ALA A 275 9.78 -4.42 6.33
C ALA A 275 9.29 -4.99 7.68
N GLY A 276 9.61 -4.31 8.78
CA GLY A 276 9.07 -4.59 10.11
C GLY A 276 7.54 -4.57 10.14
N LEU A 277 6.92 -3.51 9.61
CA LEU A 277 5.45 -3.41 9.49
C LEU A 277 4.85 -4.55 8.67
N SER A 278 5.42 -4.81 7.49
CA SER A 278 4.92 -5.84 6.57
C SER A 278 5.04 -7.24 7.18
N LYS A 279 6.12 -7.50 7.93
CA LYS A 279 6.29 -8.74 8.70
C LYS A 279 5.24 -8.88 9.79
N PHE A 280 4.96 -7.82 10.54
CA PHE A 280 3.90 -7.80 11.56
C PHE A 280 2.53 -8.13 10.94
N LEU A 281 2.13 -7.40 9.89
CA LEU A 281 0.84 -7.59 9.22
C LEU A 281 0.70 -8.98 8.63
N ARG A 282 1.74 -9.49 7.95
CA ARG A 282 1.74 -10.85 7.41
C ARG A 282 1.50 -11.88 8.50
N GLU A 283 2.09 -11.69 9.68
CA GLU A 283 1.87 -12.60 10.81
C GLU A 283 0.45 -12.48 11.38
N GLN A 284 -0.11 -11.27 11.47
CA GLN A 284 -1.52 -11.08 11.86
C GLN A 284 -2.47 -11.85 10.93
N PHE A 285 -2.29 -11.71 9.62
CA PHE A 285 -3.15 -12.34 8.62
C PHE A 285 -2.94 -13.85 8.52
N ARG A 286 -1.68 -14.32 8.57
CA ARG A 286 -1.36 -15.75 8.54
C ARG A 286 -1.97 -16.51 9.72
N GLN A 287 -2.07 -15.86 10.88
CA GLN A 287 -2.68 -16.43 12.08
C GLN A 287 -4.20 -16.18 12.16
N ASN A 288 -4.80 -15.50 11.18
CA ASN A 288 -6.18 -15.02 11.19
C ASN A 288 -6.56 -14.35 12.51
N ARG A 289 -5.70 -13.45 13.00
CA ARG A 289 -6.00 -12.69 14.23
C ARG A 289 -7.17 -11.74 13.98
N PRO A 290 -8.05 -11.52 14.98
CA PRO A 290 -9.13 -10.56 14.88
C PRO A 290 -8.64 -9.19 14.42
N TRP A 291 -9.38 -8.55 13.51
CA TRP A 291 -9.02 -7.20 13.04
C TRP A 291 -8.92 -6.20 14.19
N THR A 292 -9.75 -6.33 15.23
CA THR A 292 -9.66 -5.54 16.46
C THR A 292 -8.31 -5.66 17.16
N GLU A 293 -7.70 -6.84 17.21
CA GLU A 293 -6.36 -7.02 17.78
C GLU A 293 -5.31 -6.27 16.95
N THR A 294 -5.39 -6.38 15.62
CA THR A 294 -4.45 -5.69 14.71
C THR A 294 -4.55 -4.17 14.89
N VAL A 295 -5.77 -3.63 14.91
CA VAL A 295 -6.04 -2.20 15.10
C VAL A 295 -5.56 -1.72 16.47
N ALA A 296 -5.86 -2.48 17.53
CA ALA A 296 -5.43 -2.14 18.87
C ALA A 296 -3.90 -2.05 18.94
N ARG A 297 -3.19 -3.03 18.38
CA ARG A 297 -1.72 -3.05 18.34
C ARG A 297 -1.13 -1.90 17.54
N LEU A 298 -1.71 -1.56 16.37
CA LEU A 298 -1.26 -0.44 15.55
C LEU A 298 -1.41 0.91 16.29
N VAL A 299 -2.56 1.14 16.94
CA VAL A 299 -2.84 2.40 17.65
C VAL A 299 -2.04 2.50 18.95
N SER A 300 -1.86 1.39 19.66
CA SER A 300 -1.21 1.39 20.98
C SER A 300 0.28 1.03 20.97
N ALA A 301 0.91 0.91 19.80
CA ALA A 301 2.27 0.41 19.66
C ALA A 301 3.31 1.22 20.46
N GLU A 302 4.29 0.56 21.06
CA GLU A 302 5.39 1.19 21.78
C GLU A 302 6.66 0.34 21.61
N GLY A 303 7.79 0.97 21.26
CA GLY A 303 9.07 0.29 21.06
C GLY A 303 9.82 0.72 19.80
N ASP A 304 10.96 0.07 19.57
CA ASP A 304 11.81 0.28 18.39
C ASP A 304 11.12 -0.24 17.12
N ALA A 305 11.10 0.58 16.07
CA ALA A 305 10.48 0.28 14.78
C ALA A 305 10.90 -1.06 14.14
N ARG A 306 12.12 -1.54 14.41
CA ARG A 306 12.65 -2.79 13.85
C ARG A 306 12.18 -4.03 14.61
N GLU A 307 11.95 -3.87 15.91
CA GLU A 307 11.52 -4.95 16.80
C GLU A 307 10.00 -5.02 16.91
N VAL A 308 9.35 -3.85 16.94
CA VAL A 308 7.91 -3.64 17.06
C VAL A 308 7.39 -3.07 15.74
N GLY A 309 7.12 -3.97 14.80
CA GLY A 309 6.73 -3.62 13.42
C GLY A 309 5.49 -2.73 13.35
N GLU A 310 4.51 -2.92 14.25
CA GLU A 310 3.30 -2.12 14.34
C GLU A 310 3.54 -0.65 14.75
N ALA A 311 4.67 -0.31 15.38
CA ALA A 311 5.02 1.07 15.73
C ALA A 311 5.20 1.96 14.50
N ASN A 312 5.56 1.36 13.36
CA ASN A 312 5.78 2.06 12.11
C ASN A 312 4.54 2.77 11.56
N PHE A 313 3.34 2.34 11.93
CA PHE A 313 2.11 3.03 11.53
C PHE A 313 2.10 4.46 12.08
N LEU A 314 2.24 4.64 13.39
CA LEU A 314 2.23 5.97 13.98
C LEU A 314 3.54 6.73 13.71
N LEU A 315 4.69 6.06 13.67
CA LEU A 315 5.95 6.73 13.29
C LEU A 315 5.90 7.39 11.90
N ALA A 316 5.11 6.84 10.98
CA ALA A 316 4.91 7.43 9.66
C ALA A 316 4.08 8.73 9.68
N HIS A 317 3.31 8.97 10.75
CA HIS A 317 2.28 10.02 10.81
C HIS A 317 2.39 10.94 12.03
N LEU A 318 3.35 10.69 12.93
CA LEU A 318 3.63 11.52 14.10
C LEU A 318 4.51 12.71 13.71
N ASN A 319 3.85 13.71 13.15
CA ASN A 319 4.39 15.05 12.94
C ASN A 319 3.28 16.09 13.20
N ASN A 320 3.62 17.37 13.16
CA ASN A 320 2.66 18.48 13.26
C ASN A 320 1.60 18.28 14.36
N GLN A 321 2.03 18.09 15.61
CA GLN A 321 1.15 17.85 16.76
C GLN A 321 0.22 16.63 16.59
N ALA A 322 0.70 15.57 15.94
CA ALA A 322 -0.06 14.34 15.68
C ALA A 322 -1.34 14.51 14.85
N VAL A 323 -1.46 15.64 14.11
CA VAL A 323 -2.60 15.88 13.21
C VAL A 323 -2.74 14.79 12.15
N PRO A 324 -1.67 14.38 11.42
CA PRO A 324 -1.82 13.31 10.43
C PRO A 324 -2.14 11.97 11.06
N ALA A 325 -1.55 11.64 12.22
CA ALA A 325 -1.88 10.42 12.98
C ALA A 325 -3.36 10.36 13.37
N THR A 326 -3.95 11.51 13.73
CA THR A 326 -5.37 11.65 14.05
C THR A 326 -6.24 11.39 12.82
N ALA A 327 -5.95 12.09 11.72
CA ALA A 327 -6.71 11.98 10.48
C ALA A 327 -6.66 10.56 9.89
N VAL A 328 -5.47 9.96 9.81
CA VAL A 328 -5.29 8.62 9.21
C VAL A 328 -5.95 7.53 10.07
N THR A 329 -5.90 7.64 11.40
CA THR A 329 -6.58 6.70 12.31
C THR A 329 -8.09 6.74 12.11
N ALA A 330 -8.69 7.94 12.08
CA ALA A 330 -10.13 8.09 11.85
C ALA A 330 -10.55 7.62 10.45
N ARG A 331 -9.78 7.98 9.43
CA ARG A 331 -10.07 7.64 8.03
C ARG A 331 -10.01 6.13 7.77
N ILE A 332 -8.94 5.47 8.22
CA ILE A 332 -8.73 4.04 7.95
C ILE A 332 -9.63 3.17 8.83
N PHE A 333 -9.69 3.45 10.14
CA PHE A 333 -10.34 2.55 11.10
C PHE A 333 -11.77 2.91 11.41
N LEU A 334 -12.21 4.15 11.20
CA LEU A 334 -13.57 4.60 11.49
C LEU A 334 -14.33 5.06 10.25
N CYS A 335 -13.68 5.05 9.07
CA CYS A 335 -14.26 5.52 7.82
C CYS A 335 -14.75 6.98 7.93
N ARG A 336 -13.98 7.84 8.58
CA ARG A 336 -14.32 9.26 8.78
C ARG A 336 -13.19 10.15 8.34
N GLN A 337 -13.48 11.05 7.40
CA GLN A 337 -12.56 12.10 6.98
C GLN A 337 -12.68 13.32 7.90
N VAL A 338 -11.89 13.32 8.98
CA VAL A 338 -11.94 14.37 10.01
C VAL A 338 -10.97 15.53 9.76
N GLN A 339 -10.12 15.48 8.73
CA GLN A 339 -9.04 16.45 8.51
C GLN A 339 -9.53 17.89 8.33
N CYS A 340 -10.65 18.12 7.63
CA CYS A 340 -11.23 19.45 7.48
C CYS A 340 -11.73 20.01 8.82
N THR A 341 -12.10 19.11 9.73
CA THR A 341 -12.61 19.48 11.06
C THR A 341 -11.53 19.99 12.01
N GLN A 342 -10.25 19.90 11.64
CA GLN A 342 -9.16 20.56 12.37
C GLN A 342 -9.37 22.07 12.51
N CYS A 343 -9.91 22.72 11.48
CA CYS A 343 -10.01 24.18 11.39
C CYS A 343 -11.45 24.71 11.37
N HIS A 344 -12.41 23.92 10.88
CA HIS A 344 -13.82 24.35 10.82
C HIS A 344 -14.77 23.17 11.03
N LYS A 345 -15.95 23.41 11.61
CA LYS A 345 -16.96 22.35 11.69
C LYS A 345 -17.42 21.92 10.30
N HIS A 346 -17.77 20.64 10.15
CA HIS A 346 -18.42 20.13 8.95
C HIS A 346 -19.73 20.91 8.67
N PRO A 347 -20.12 21.15 7.40
CA PRO A 347 -21.35 21.87 7.06
C PRO A 347 -22.60 21.26 7.68
N ASP A 348 -22.67 19.93 7.70
CA ASP A 348 -23.66 19.18 8.48
C ASP A 348 -23.00 18.66 9.76
N SER A 349 -22.97 19.50 10.80
CA SER A 349 -22.41 19.13 12.11
C SER A 349 -23.47 18.61 13.09
N SER A 350 -24.69 18.33 12.61
CA SER A 350 -25.80 17.88 13.46
C SER A 350 -25.58 16.47 14.01
N HIS A 351 -24.68 15.71 13.37
CA HIS A 351 -24.36 14.32 13.68
C HIS A 351 -22.86 14.08 13.97
N GLY A 352 -22.10 15.13 14.32
CA GLY A 352 -20.65 15.08 14.57
C GLY A 352 -19.85 15.97 13.61
N GLY A 353 -18.53 15.81 13.54
CA GLY A 353 -17.66 16.60 12.68
C GLY A 353 -17.40 18.01 13.20
N THR A 354 -17.34 18.18 14.52
CA THR A 354 -16.97 19.46 15.14
C THR A 354 -15.46 19.58 15.29
N MET A 355 -14.97 20.81 15.42
CA MET A 355 -13.54 21.03 15.66
C MET A 355 -13.07 20.49 17.01
N SER A 356 -13.92 20.53 18.04
CA SER A 356 -13.58 19.95 19.33
C SER A 356 -13.40 18.43 19.23
N GLU A 357 -14.24 17.72 18.49
CA GLU A 357 -14.11 16.26 18.31
C GLU A 357 -12.79 15.86 17.64
N PHE A 358 -12.32 16.64 16.65
CA PHE A 358 -11.00 16.41 16.07
C PHE A 358 -9.89 16.51 17.12
N TRP A 359 -9.90 17.60 17.91
CA TRP A 359 -8.87 17.84 18.91
C TRP A 359 -8.99 16.94 20.14
N GLU A 360 -10.19 16.48 20.48
CA GLU A 360 -10.45 15.45 21.49
C GLU A 360 -9.83 14.10 21.06
N LEU A 361 -10.03 13.68 19.81
CA LEU A 361 -9.36 12.49 19.27
C LEU A 361 -7.84 12.68 19.18
N ASN A 362 -7.38 13.84 18.71
CA ASN A 362 -5.96 14.18 18.61
C ASN A 362 -5.24 14.10 19.96
N SER A 363 -5.92 14.50 21.05
CA SER A 363 -5.34 14.52 22.39
C SER A 363 -4.91 13.15 22.92
N PHE A 364 -5.42 12.04 22.34
CA PHE A 364 -4.95 10.69 22.63
C PHE A 364 -3.52 10.44 22.13
N PHE A 365 -3.10 11.12 21.06
CA PHE A 365 -1.78 10.96 20.46
C PHE A 365 -0.74 11.93 21.05
N GLN A 366 -1.14 12.89 21.90
CA GLN A 366 -0.21 13.88 22.47
C GLN A 366 0.79 13.31 23.48
N GLN A 367 0.55 12.11 24.01
CA GLN A 367 1.58 11.39 24.78
C GLN A 367 2.67 10.79 23.89
N ALA A 368 2.42 10.60 22.59
CA ALA A 368 3.36 9.91 21.72
C ALA A 368 4.59 10.76 21.43
N GLU A 369 5.77 10.14 21.51
CA GLU A 369 7.04 10.75 21.18
C GLU A 369 7.88 9.82 20.32
N VAL A 370 8.58 10.42 19.34
CA VAL A 370 9.55 9.74 18.50
C VAL A 370 10.93 9.95 19.11
N VAL A 371 11.58 8.85 19.49
CA VAL A 371 12.97 8.85 19.98
C VAL A 371 13.88 8.31 18.90
N GLU A 372 14.92 9.07 18.54
CA GLU A 372 15.92 8.63 17.58
C GLU A 372 17.01 7.82 18.27
N ASN A 373 17.13 6.55 17.90
CA ASN A 373 18.19 5.68 18.38
C ASN A 373 19.43 5.92 17.52
N ARG A 374 20.50 6.40 18.15
CA ARG A 374 21.74 6.80 17.47
C ARG A 374 22.88 5.85 17.80
N LYS A 375 23.72 5.55 16.81
CA LYS A 375 24.95 4.75 16.98
C LYS A 375 26.12 5.46 16.33
N TYR A 376 27.24 5.52 17.04
CA TYR A 376 28.48 6.07 16.52
C TYR A 376 28.98 5.25 15.32
N ASN A 377 29.18 5.93 14.18
CA ASN A 377 29.79 5.34 12.99
C ASN A 377 31.27 5.77 12.91
N PRO A 378 32.23 4.85 13.11
CA PRO A 378 33.65 5.17 13.08
C PRO A 378 34.19 5.53 11.69
N LEU A 379 33.46 5.20 10.61
CA LEU A 379 33.85 5.54 9.23
C LEU A 379 33.53 7.00 8.90
N THR A 380 32.42 7.53 9.41
CA THR A 380 31.98 8.90 9.19
C THR A 380 32.37 9.84 10.34
N GLY A 381 32.76 9.28 11.50
CA GLY A 381 33.12 10.01 12.71
C GLY A 381 31.94 10.70 13.39
N ARG A 382 30.72 10.24 13.12
CA ARG A 382 29.47 10.87 13.59
C ARG A 382 28.47 9.84 14.09
N ASP A 383 27.57 10.28 14.96
CA ASP A 383 26.41 9.49 15.38
C ASP A 383 25.37 9.48 14.28
N GLU A 384 25.00 8.28 13.83
CA GLU A 384 23.99 8.06 12.80
C GLU A 384 22.72 7.50 13.43
N ILE A 385 21.57 7.95 12.94
CA ILE A 385 20.27 7.42 13.36
C ILE A 385 20.16 6.01 12.78
N VAL A 386 20.16 5.01 13.65
CA VAL A 386 20.01 3.62 13.24
C VAL A 386 18.56 3.19 13.23
N SER A 387 17.74 3.68 14.15
CA SER A 387 16.31 3.36 14.23
C SER A 387 15.56 4.46 14.96
N ARG A 388 14.23 4.35 15.00
CA ARG A 388 13.36 5.23 15.76
C ARG A 388 12.47 4.38 16.64
N SER A 389 12.26 4.84 17.86
CA SER A 389 11.32 4.24 18.80
C SER A 389 10.11 5.13 18.97
N LEU A 390 8.95 4.51 19.11
CA LEU A 390 7.72 5.17 19.53
C LEU A 390 7.52 4.93 21.01
N ILE A 391 7.45 5.99 21.82
CA ILE A 391 7.21 5.91 23.26
C ILE A 391 6.05 6.80 23.70
N ASP A 392 5.47 6.51 24.87
CA ASP A 392 4.54 7.43 25.54
C ASP A 392 5.26 8.22 26.63
N LYS A 393 5.09 9.54 26.61
CA LYS A 393 5.44 10.42 27.72
C LYS A 393 4.58 10.09 28.93
N PRO A 394 5.10 10.29 30.17
CA PRO A 394 4.29 10.16 31.38
C PRO A 394 3.04 11.05 31.33
N GLU A 395 3.14 12.25 30.75
CA GLU A 395 2.02 13.19 30.67
C GLU A 395 1.79 13.64 29.23
N GLY A 396 0.52 13.63 28.81
CA GLY A 396 0.09 14.16 27.50
C GLY A 396 -0.38 15.61 27.54
N GLY A 397 -0.68 16.13 28.74
CA GLY A 397 -1.24 17.46 28.92
C GLY A 397 -2.61 17.68 28.25
N PRO A 398 -3.19 18.88 28.41
CA PRO A 398 -4.32 19.33 27.60
C PRO A 398 -3.87 19.64 26.16
N THR A 399 -4.74 19.38 25.19
CA THR A 399 -4.52 19.81 23.80
C THR A 399 -5.13 21.18 23.59
N HIS A 400 -4.34 22.13 23.09
CA HIS A 400 -4.81 23.48 22.81
C HIS A 400 -5.00 23.69 21.32
N TYR A 401 -6.09 24.34 20.94
CA TYR A 401 -6.36 24.71 19.56
C TYR A 401 -7.09 26.04 19.47
N GLU A 402 -6.86 26.77 18.39
CA GLU A 402 -7.46 28.08 18.13
C GLU A 402 -8.68 27.92 17.23
N ASP A 403 -9.79 28.61 17.54
CA ASP A 403 -10.93 28.68 16.63
C ASP A 403 -10.80 29.80 15.58
N LEU A 404 -11.70 29.83 14.60
CA LEU A 404 -11.73 30.87 13.56
C LEU A 404 -11.90 32.31 14.09
N ARG A 405 -12.22 32.49 15.38
CA ARG A 405 -12.35 33.80 16.04
C ARG A 405 -11.07 34.17 16.81
N GLY A 406 -10.07 33.31 16.80
CA GLY A 406 -8.83 33.47 17.57
C GLY A 406 -8.96 33.10 19.05
N VAL A 407 -9.99 32.35 19.43
CA VAL A 407 -10.19 31.91 20.81
C VAL A 407 -9.44 30.59 21.03
N MET A 408 -8.55 30.58 22.02
CA MET A 408 -7.87 29.37 22.47
C MET A 408 -8.84 28.48 23.25
N ASN A 409 -9.05 27.27 22.73
CA ASN A 409 -9.83 26.21 23.34
C ASN A 409 -8.92 25.11 23.89
N VAL A 410 -9.50 24.27 24.75
CA VAL A 410 -8.84 23.09 25.32
C VAL A 410 -9.64 21.86 24.96
N ALA A 411 -8.96 20.81 24.51
CA ALA A 411 -9.50 19.48 24.29
C ALA A 411 -8.82 18.47 25.23
N TYR A 412 -9.64 17.58 25.79
CA TYR A 412 -9.21 16.43 26.59
C TYR A 412 -9.53 15.14 25.82
N PRO A 413 -8.87 14.00 26.15
CA PRO A 413 -9.07 12.76 25.42
C PRO A 413 -10.49 12.25 25.60
N ARG A 414 -11.24 12.28 24.51
CA ARG A 414 -12.62 11.83 24.46
C ARG A 414 -12.92 11.11 23.15
N PHE A 415 -13.56 9.95 23.24
CA PHE A 415 -13.98 9.19 22.08
C PHE A 415 -15.30 8.46 22.37
N ALA A 416 -16.22 8.45 21.41
CA ALA A 416 -17.54 7.83 21.56
C ALA A 416 -18.28 8.27 22.85
N GLY A 417 -18.12 9.53 23.25
CA GLY A 417 -18.70 10.10 24.46
C GLY A 417 -17.95 9.77 25.76
N GLN A 418 -17.00 8.84 25.75
CA GLN A 418 -16.16 8.47 26.90
C GLN A 418 -14.98 9.42 27.03
N GLU A 419 -14.90 10.12 28.16
CA GLU A 419 -13.78 11.00 28.50
C GLU A 419 -12.77 10.23 29.37
N ILE A 420 -11.49 10.42 29.07
CA ILE A 420 -10.39 9.77 29.80
C ILE A 420 -9.75 10.75 30.77
N ASN A 421 -9.52 10.28 31.99
CA ASN A 421 -8.85 11.07 33.02
C ASN A 421 -7.45 11.47 32.52
N PRO A 422 -7.06 12.76 32.60
CA PRO A 422 -5.74 13.23 32.19
C PRO A 422 -4.57 12.77 33.09
N ASP A 423 -4.78 11.85 34.04
CA ASP A 423 -3.78 11.26 34.93
C ASP A 423 -2.56 10.69 34.15
N SER A 424 -1.35 10.96 34.67
CA SER A 424 -0.07 10.56 34.07
C SER A 424 0.19 9.04 34.08
N THR A 425 -0.59 8.28 34.83
CA THR A 425 -0.50 6.81 34.86
C THR A 425 -1.25 6.14 33.71
N ILE A 426 -2.14 6.87 33.02
CA ILE A 426 -2.95 6.33 31.93
C ILE A 426 -2.23 6.53 30.59
N LYS A 427 -2.01 5.42 29.87
CA LYS A 427 -1.52 5.43 28.49
C LYS A 427 -2.69 5.68 27.54
N ARG A 428 -2.82 6.92 27.06
CA ARG A 428 -3.94 7.39 26.23
C ARG A 428 -4.08 6.57 24.95
N ARG A 429 -2.99 6.22 24.26
CA ARG A 429 -3.06 5.41 23.03
C ARG A 429 -3.58 3.99 23.27
N GLN A 430 -3.23 3.38 24.41
CA GLN A 430 -3.80 2.09 24.81
C GLN A 430 -5.30 2.20 25.08
N GLU A 431 -5.72 3.28 25.71
CA GLU A 431 -7.14 3.52 25.98
C GLU A 431 -7.92 3.84 24.69
N LEU A 432 -7.35 4.60 23.75
CA LEU A 432 -7.95 4.81 22.44
C LEU A 432 -8.11 3.49 21.69
N ALA A 433 -7.09 2.64 21.67
CA ALA A 433 -7.16 1.31 21.09
C ALA A 433 -8.29 0.47 21.70
N ARG A 434 -8.46 0.52 23.03
CA ARG A 434 -9.57 -0.14 23.73
C ARG A 434 -10.93 0.44 23.31
N LEU A 435 -11.06 1.77 23.26
CA LEU A 435 -12.31 2.44 22.92
C LEU A 435 -12.72 2.20 21.46
N ILE A 436 -11.79 2.26 20.50
CA ILE A 436 -12.06 1.93 19.08
C ILE A 436 -12.57 0.49 18.95
N THR A 437 -12.00 -0.44 19.72
CA THR A 437 -12.34 -1.87 19.62
C THR A 437 -13.54 -2.31 20.47
N THR A 438 -14.08 -1.43 21.32
CA THR A 438 -15.24 -1.71 22.18
C THR A 438 -16.41 -0.80 21.83
N GLU A 439 -16.30 0.49 22.10
CA GLU A 439 -17.34 1.49 21.81
C GLU A 439 -17.45 1.78 20.30
N GLY A 440 -16.31 1.82 19.60
CA GLY A 440 -16.21 2.05 18.16
C GLY A 440 -16.44 0.81 17.28
N GLN A 441 -16.79 -0.34 17.86
CA GLN A 441 -16.76 -1.63 17.16
C GLN A 441 -17.62 -1.66 15.87
N ARG A 442 -18.77 -0.98 15.86
CA ARG A 442 -19.64 -0.94 14.67
C ARG A 442 -19.06 -0.09 13.55
N GLU A 443 -18.48 1.07 13.89
CA GLU A 443 -17.78 1.93 12.93
C GLU A 443 -16.57 1.20 12.35
N LEU A 444 -15.82 0.49 13.21
CA LEU A 444 -14.69 -0.33 12.80
C LEU A 444 -15.10 -1.47 11.85
N ALA A 445 -16.21 -2.16 12.16
CA ALA A 445 -16.73 -3.23 11.32
C ALA A 445 -17.23 -2.69 9.97
N ALA A 446 -17.98 -1.57 9.95
CA ALA A 446 -18.45 -0.95 8.71
C ALA A 446 -17.29 -0.46 7.83
N ALA A 447 -16.25 0.14 8.43
CA ALA A 447 -15.02 0.52 7.74
C ALA A 447 -14.33 -0.70 7.08
N LEU A 448 -14.23 -1.81 7.81
CA LEU A 448 -13.66 -3.06 7.29
C LEU A 448 -14.51 -3.65 6.16
N VAL A 449 -15.84 -3.67 6.32
CA VAL A 449 -16.79 -4.17 5.31
C VAL A 449 -16.67 -3.38 4.02
N ASN A 450 -16.77 -2.05 4.08
CA ASN A 450 -16.77 -1.22 2.87
C ASN A 450 -15.47 -1.32 2.10
N ARG A 451 -14.34 -1.28 2.81
CA ARG A 451 -13.02 -1.39 2.20
C ARG A 451 -12.77 -2.79 1.61
N THR A 452 -13.17 -3.83 2.32
CA THR A 452 -13.06 -5.20 1.80
C THR A 452 -13.95 -5.37 0.57
N TRP A 453 -15.19 -4.86 0.60
CA TRP A 453 -16.09 -4.89 -0.56
C TRP A 453 -15.48 -4.14 -1.76
N ALA A 454 -14.96 -2.94 -1.53
CA ALA A 454 -14.28 -2.14 -2.57
C ALA A 454 -13.09 -2.87 -3.18
N HIS A 455 -12.31 -3.60 -2.40
CA HIS A 455 -11.21 -4.43 -2.92
C HIS A 455 -11.71 -5.49 -3.93
N PHE A 456 -12.79 -6.21 -3.61
CA PHE A 456 -13.32 -7.27 -4.49
C PHE A 456 -14.15 -6.75 -5.67
N PHE A 457 -14.86 -5.63 -5.54
CA PHE A 457 -15.76 -5.12 -6.58
C PHE A 457 -15.25 -3.86 -7.30
N GLY A 458 -14.18 -3.24 -6.82
CA GLY A 458 -13.61 -2.00 -7.38
C GLY A 458 -14.32 -0.73 -6.92
N GLN A 459 -15.47 -0.88 -6.27
CA GLN A 459 -16.32 0.19 -5.75
C GLN A 459 -16.83 -0.20 -4.37
N GLY A 460 -16.81 0.74 -3.43
CA GLY A 460 -17.39 0.54 -2.11
C GLY A 460 -18.91 0.50 -2.15
N LEU A 461 -19.53 -0.02 -1.08
CA LEU A 461 -20.95 0.20 -0.80
C LEU A 461 -21.25 1.67 -0.49
N VAL A 462 -20.24 2.39 0.03
CA VAL A 462 -20.19 3.85 0.19
C VAL A 462 -18.95 4.36 -0.53
N ASN A 463 -19.07 5.46 -1.26
CA ASN A 463 -17.96 6.16 -1.92
C ASN A 463 -18.02 7.66 -1.57
N PRO A 464 -16.90 8.31 -1.16
CA PRO A 464 -15.55 7.74 -0.99
C PRO A 464 -15.47 6.59 0.02
N ILE A 465 -14.55 5.65 -0.18
CA ILE A 465 -14.56 4.38 0.56
C ILE A 465 -14.18 4.52 2.04
N ASP A 466 -13.65 5.68 2.40
CA ASP A 466 -13.09 6.06 3.69
C ASP A 466 -13.83 7.25 4.34
N ASP A 467 -14.98 7.63 3.78
CA ASP A 467 -15.80 8.75 4.24
C ASP A 467 -17.29 8.38 4.32
N MET A 468 -17.67 7.75 5.43
CA MET A 468 -19.04 7.46 5.78
C MET A 468 -19.67 8.60 6.57
N GLY A 469 -20.82 9.05 6.10
CA GLY A 469 -21.62 10.06 6.78
C GLY A 469 -22.92 10.35 6.02
N PRO A 470 -23.76 11.25 6.52
CA PRO A 470 -25.01 11.65 5.87
C PRO A 470 -24.83 12.17 4.43
N HIS A 471 -23.65 12.68 4.10
CA HIS A 471 -23.28 13.21 2.78
C HIS A 471 -22.83 12.13 1.78
N SER A 472 -22.50 10.93 2.25
CA SER A 472 -22.01 9.82 1.43
C SER A 472 -23.02 8.67 1.42
N PRO A 473 -23.95 8.63 0.44
CA PRO A 473 -25.02 7.63 0.41
C PRO A 473 -24.48 6.21 0.27
N CYS A 474 -25.06 5.27 1.02
CA CYS A 474 -24.80 3.85 0.86
C CYS A 474 -25.69 3.26 -0.24
N ALA A 475 -25.08 2.60 -1.22
CA ALA A 475 -25.79 1.97 -2.34
C ALA A 475 -26.69 0.81 -1.89
N HIS A 476 -26.23 0.03 -0.90
CA HIS A 476 -26.95 -1.12 -0.33
C HIS A 476 -26.91 -1.07 1.22
N PRO A 477 -27.74 -0.22 1.86
CA PRO A 477 -27.68 -0.01 3.31
C PRO A 477 -28.01 -1.27 4.11
N GLU A 478 -28.98 -2.07 3.68
CA GLU A 478 -29.34 -3.33 4.37
C GLU A 478 -28.22 -4.38 4.26
N LEU A 479 -27.46 -4.36 3.17
CA LEU A 479 -26.30 -5.24 2.98
C LEU A 479 -25.13 -4.79 3.86
N MET A 480 -24.88 -3.48 3.93
CA MET A 480 -23.87 -2.91 4.81
C MET A 480 -24.13 -3.29 6.28
N GLU A 481 -25.37 -3.12 6.77
CA GLU A 481 -25.72 -3.47 8.14
C GLU A 481 -25.57 -4.98 8.37
N ALA A 482 -26.09 -5.82 7.47
CA ALA A 482 -26.01 -7.27 7.62
C ALA A 482 -24.56 -7.80 7.67
N LEU A 483 -23.67 -7.23 6.84
CA LEU A 483 -22.24 -7.59 6.86
C LEU A 483 -21.55 -7.03 8.11
N THR A 484 -21.90 -5.83 8.55
CA THR A 484 -21.34 -5.21 9.77
C THR A 484 -21.68 -6.05 11.00
N GLU A 485 -22.94 -6.46 11.16
CA GLU A 485 -23.37 -7.39 12.21
C GLU A 485 -22.63 -8.72 12.14
N ALA A 486 -22.47 -9.27 10.93
CA ALA A 486 -21.78 -10.53 10.71
C ALA A 486 -20.29 -10.47 11.11
N VAL A 487 -19.61 -9.37 10.79
CA VAL A 487 -18.21 -9.14 11.16
C VAL A 487 -18.04 -8.98 12.67
N VAL A 488 -18.93 -8.23 13.35
CA VAL A 488 -18.88 -8.10 14.82
C VAL A 488 -19.09 -9.48 15.47
N ALA A 489 -20.10 -10.23 15.03
CA ALA A 489 -20.42 -11.53 15.61
C ALA A 489 -19.41 -12.64 15.24
N SER A 490 -18.62 -12.47 14.18
CA SER A 490 -17.49 -13.35 13.86
C SER A 490 -16.20 -13.02 14.63
N ASN A 491 -16.25 -12.04 15.55
CA ASN A 491 -15.08 -11.49 16.23
C ASN A 491 -14.04 -10.92 15.23
N PHE A 492 -14.55 -10.14 14.27
CA PHE A 492 -13.73 -9.41 13.30
C PHE A 492 -12.82 -10.31 12.44
N ASP A 493 -13.35 -11.47 12.03
CA ASP A 493 -12.66 -12.42 11.16
C ASP A 493 -12.65 -11.93 9.70
N LEU A 494 -11.52 -11.35 9.28
CA LEU A 494 -11.34 -10.82 7.94
C LEU A 494 -11.37 -11.92 6.87
N VAL A 495 -10.76 -13.07 7.12
CA VAL A 495 -10.73 -14.19 6.15
C VAL A 495 -12.16 -14.67 5.89
N ARG A 496 -12.98 -14.73 6.93
CA ARG A 496 -14.38 -15.12 6.84
C ARG A 496 -15.22 -14.08 6.08
N LEU A 497 -14.99 -12.79 6.29
CA LEU A 497 -15.61 -11.73 5.48
C LEU A 497 -15.28 -11.89 3.98
N GLN A 498 -14.01 -12.10 3.66
CA GLN A 498 -13.58 -12.37 2.27
C GLN A 498 -14.29 -13.60 1.70
N LYS A 499 -14.40 -14.68 2.49
CA LYS A 499 -15.10 -15.91 2.11
C LYS A 499 -16.56 -15.67 1.75
N TRP A 500 -17.28 -14.87 2.53
CA TRP A 500 -18.68 -14.55 2.24
C TRP A 500 -18.81 -13.75 0.95
N ILE A 501 -17.91 -12.77 0.73
CA ILE A 501 -17.89 -11.95 -0.48
C ILE A 501 -17.62 -12.80 -1.72
N VAL A 502 -16.53 -13.58 -1.74
CA VAL A 502 -16.15 -14.36 -2.93
C VAL A 502 -17.08 -15.53 -3.21
N SER A 503 -17.88 -15.95 -2.21
CA SER A 503 -18.92 -16.99 -2.37
C SER A 503 -20.27 -16.42 -2.79
N SER A 504 -20.42 -15.09 -2.88
CA SER A 504 -21.68 -14.45 -3.25
C SER A 504 -21.99 -14.61 -4.74
N GLN A 505 -23.27 -14.58 -5.08
CA GLN A 505 -23.76 -14.57 -6.45
C GLN A 505 -23.22 -13.37 -7.22
N ALA A 506 -23.20 -12.17 -6.60
CA ALA A 506 -22.71 -10.95 -7.23
C ALA A 506 -21.24 -11.07 -7.64
N TYR A 507 -20.39 -11.67 -6.80
CA TYR A 507 -18.99 -11.91 -7.13
C TYR A 507 -18.79 -12.95 -8.25
N HIS A 508 -19.78 -13.80 -8.48
CA HIS A 508 -19.76 -14.82 -9.54
C HIS A 508 -20.27 -14.31 -10.90
N LEU A 509 -20.72 -13.05 -11.01
CA LEU A 509 -21.20 -12.48 -12.27
C LEU A 509 -20.04 -12.15 -13.21
N SER A 510 -20.28 -12.19 -14.51
CA SER A 510 -19.32 -11.74 -15.52
C SER A 510 -19.21 -10.21 -15.53
N SER A 511 -18.08 -9.67 -15.99
CA SER A 511 -17.94 -8.24 -16.28
C SER A 511 -18.60 -7.80 -17.58
N VAL A 512 -18.94 -8.74 -18.47
CA VAL A 512 -19.60 -8.44 -19.74
C VAL A 512 -20.99 -7.89 -19.45
N ALA A 513 -21.20 -6.61 -19.79
CA ALA A 513 -22.48 -5.95 -19.64
C ALA A 513 -23.52 -6.53 -20.62
N THR A 514 -24.77 -6.56 -20.17
CA THR A 514 -25.94 -6.84 -20.98
C THR A 514 -26.65 -5.51 -21.31
N ALA A 515 -27.61 -5.53 -22.23
CA ALA A 515 -28.40 -4.33 -22.53
C ALA A 515 -29.19 -3.82 -21.31
N GLN A 516 -29.50 -4.72 -20.37
CA GLN A 516 -30.30 -4.46 -19.17
C GLN A 516 -29.50 -3.87 -18.01
N ASN A 517 -28.16 -3.96 -18.05
CA ASN A 517 -27.29 -3.47 -16.99
C ASN A 517 -26.12 -2.61 -17.46
N ALA A 518 -26.08 -2.24 -18.75
CA ALA A 518 -25.06 -1.35 -19.27
C ALA A 518 -25.02 0.03 -18.58
N SER A 519 -26.14 0.46 -17.98
CA SER A 519 -26.21 1.69 -17.17
C SER A 519 -25.64 1.54 -15.75
N ASP A 520 -25.34 0.33 -15.30
CA ASP A 520 -24.65 0.07 -14.04
C ASP A 520 -23.14 0.27 -14.26
N GLU A 521 -22.74 1.53 -14.31
CA GLU A 521 -21.37 2.00 -14.49
C GLU A 521 -21.08 3.11 -13.46
N PRO A 522 -20.52 2.76 -12.29
CA PRO A 522 -20.30 3.73 -11.20
C PRO A 522 -19.35 4.86 -11.54
N VAL A 523 -18.52 4.71 -12.59
CA VAL A 523 -17.65 5.77 -13.11
C VAL A 523 -18.45 7.02 -13.51
N ASP A 524 -19.73 6.86 -13.86
CA ASP A 524 -20.63 7.97 -14.21
C ASP A 524 -21.23 8.68 -12.98
N GLY A 525 -20.84 8.31 -11.76
CA GLY A 525 -21.33 8.87 -10.50
C GLY A 525 -22.67 8.27 -10.03
N ALA A 526 -23.16 7.24 -10.70
CA ALA A 526 -24.32 6.46 -10.25
C ALA A 526 -23.97 5.58 -9.05
N LEU A 527 -24.96 5.32 -8.18
CA LEU A 527 -24.79 4.35 -7.10
C LEU A 527 -24.66 2.95 -7.69
N PRO A 528 -23.61 2.18 -7.32
CA PRO A 528 -23.37 0.85 -7.88
C PRO A 528 -24.52 -0.10 -7.51
N LEU A 529 -25.01 -0.86 -8.48
CA LEU A 529 -25.96 -1.95 -8.26
C LEU A 529 -25.25 -3.32 -8.16
N PHE A 530 -23.99 -3.38 -8.60
CA PHE A 530 -23.18 -4.59 -8.69
C PHE A 530 -23.90 -5.71 -9.44
N SER A 531 -24.60 -5.33 -10.51
CA SER A 531 -25.30 -6.23 -11.41
C SER A 531 -24.36 -6.93 -12.41
N ARG A 532 -23.07 -6.58 -12.37
CA ARG A 532 -21.95 -7.22 -13.07
C ARG A 532 -20.66 -6.98 -12.28
N MET A 533 -19.58 -7.68 -12.64
CA MET A 533 -18.26 -7.32 -12.11
C MET A 533 -17.74 -6.06 -12.81
N TYR A 534 -17.30 -5.07 -12.06
CA TYR A 534 -16.66 -3.90 -12.64
C TYR A 534 -15.20 -4.20 -12.98
N LEU A 535 -14.71 -3.57 -14.06
CA LEU A 535 -13.31 -3.70 -14.44
C LEU A 535 -12.44 -2.96 -13.43
N LYS A 536 -11.49 -3.68 -12.84
CA LYS A 536 -10.49 -3.13 -11.93
C LYS A 536 -9.12 -3.16 -12.60
N PRO A 537 -8.41 -2.04 -12.71
CA PRO A 537 -7.02 -2.10 -13.13
C PRO A 537 -6.18 -2.80 -12.04
N LEU A 538 -5.15 -3.54 -12.44
CA LEU A 538 -4.26 -4.20 -11.48
C LEU A 538 -3.38 -3.18 -10.77
N SER A 539 -3.10 -3.39 -9.48
CA SER A 539 -2.06 -2.59 -8.81
C SER A 539 -0.67 -2.89 -9.41
N ALA A 540 0.30 -2.01 -9.15
CA ALA A 540 1.68 -2.24 -9.58
C ALA A 540 2.23 -3.58 -9.02
N GLU A 541 1.90 -3.87 -7.77
CA GLU A 541 2.20 -5.14 -7.11
C GLU A 541 1.58 -6.34 -7.82
N GLN A 542 0.28 -6.25 -8.13
CA GLN A 542 -0.42 -7.33 -8.81
C GLN A 542 0.13 -7.56 -10.21
N LEU A 543 0.47 -6.48 -10.93
CA LEU A 543 1.04 -6.56 -12.26
C LEU A 543 2.43 -7.22 -12.23
N PHE A 544 3.29 -6.80 -11.29
CA PHE A 544 4.62 -7.37 -11.11
C PHE A 544 4.55 -8.86 -10.76
N ASP A 545 3.77 -9.21 -9.73
CA ASP A 545 3.65 -10.59 -9.27
C ASP A 545 3.02 -11.47 -10.37
N SER A 546 2.07 -10.94 -11.15
CA SER A 546 1.48 -11.64 -12.30
C SER A 546 2.45 -11.84 -13.45
N LEU A 547 3.36 -10.89 -13.72
CA LEU A 547 4.43 -11.06 -14.70
C LEU A 547 5.39 -12.15 -14.28
N LEU A 548 5.80 -12.21 -13.01
CA LEU A 548 6.63 -13.29 -12.51
C LEU A 548 5.95 -14.65 -12.69
N VAL A 549 4.67 -14.76 -12.32
CA VAL A 549 3.91 -16.01 -12.48
C VAL A 549 3.74 -16.41 -13.94
N ALA A 550 3.41 -15.46 -14.83
CA ALA A 550 3.24 -15.75 -16.25
C ALA A 550 4.52 -16.24 -16.91
N THR A 551 5.69 -15.79 -16.44
CA THR A 551 6.95 -15.87 -17.20
C THR A 551 8.01 -16.76 -16.56
N ALA A 552 7.89 -17.01 -15.24
CA ALA A 552 8.90 -17.64 -14.39
C ALA A 552 10.27 -16.92 -14.44
N ALA A 553 10.30 -15.62 -14.75
CA ALA A 553 11.53 -14.86 -14.97
C ALA A 553 12.44 -14.75 -13.72
N ASP A 554 11.91 -14.98 -12.52
CA ASP A 554 12.60 -15.05 -11.24
C ASP A 554 13.33 -16.38 -10.99
N ARG A 555 12.84 -17.48 -11.58
CA ARG A 555 13.44 -18.82 -11.44
C ARG A 555 14.78 -18.98 -12.18
N ALA A 556 15.12 -18.02 -13.04
CA ALA A 556 16.43 -17.95 -13.72
C ALA A 556 17.62 -17.60 -12.80
N GLY A 557 17.42 -17.50 -11.47
CA GLY A 557 18.48 -17.20 -10.51
C GLY A 557 18.02 -17.28 -9.06
N ALA A 558 17.45 -18.42 -8.66
CA ALA A 558 16.81 -18.62 -7.36
C ALA A 558 17.65 -18.11 -6.18
N SER A 559 17.04 -17.24 -5.38
CA SER A 559 17.54 -16.85 -4.07
C SER A 559 16.39 -16.65 -3.09
N TYR A 560 16.72 -16.78 -1.80
CA TYR A 560 15.87 -16.71 -0.62
C TYR A 560 14.73 -15.67 -0.68
N TRP A 561 13.65 -15.92 0.07
CA TRP A 561 12.46 -15.04 0.09
C TRP A 561 12.78 -13.55 0.35
N GLU A 562 13.77 -13.24 1.20
CA GLU A 562 14.20 -11.87 1.50
C GLU A 562 14.75 -11.18 0.25
N GLN A 563 15.47 -11.92 -0.58
CA GLN A 563 16.06 -11.42 -1.81
C GLN A 563 15.00 -11.24 -2.91
N ALA A 564 14.01 -12.14 -2.98
CA ALA A 564 12.85 -11.98 -3.85
C ALA A 564 12.03 -10.73 -3.48
N GLU A 565 11.78 -10.50 -2.18
CA GLU A 565 11.09 -9.30 -1.71
C GLU A 565 11.92 -8.04 -1.94
N ALA A 566 13.23 -8.07 -1.71
CA ALA A 566 14.11 -6.93 -1.99
C ALA A 566 14.12 -6.58 -3.49
N ASN A 567 14.17 -7.58 -4.38
CA ASN A 567 14.09 -7.36 -5.83
C ASN A 567 12.74 -6.79 -6.25
N ARG A 568 11.66 -7.28 -5.65
CA ARG A 568 10.30 -6.78 -5.85
C ARG A 568 10.19 -5.31 -5.40
N GLN A 569 10.68 -4.98 -4.21
CA GLN A 569 10.69 -3.62 -3.69
C GLN A 569 11.54 -2.68 -4.54
N ALA A 570 12.70 -3.12 -5.03
CA ALA A 570 13.54 -2.35 -5.94
C ALA A 570 12.82 -2.04 -7.25
N TRP A 571 12.18 -3.05 -7.86
CA TRP A 571 11.40 -2.84 -9.08
C TRP A 571 10.20 -1.92 -8.85
N LEU A 572 9.50 -2.07 -7.73
CA LEU A 572 8.38 -1.20 -7.36
C LEU A 572 8.83 0.23 -7.06
N ALA A 573 10.02 0.43 -6.47
CA ALA A 573 10.58 1.75 -6.24
C ALA A 573 10.91 2.47 -7.57
N ASP A 574 11.46 1.76 -8.54
CA ASP A 574 11.66 2.29 -9.89
C ASP A 574 10.31 2.63 -10.57
N PHE A 575 9.28 1.84 -10.29
CA PHE A 575 7.92 2.10 -10.79
C PHE A 575 7.27 3.33 -10.15
N TYR A 576 7.38 3.47 -8.82
CA TYR A 576 6.76 4.55 -8.06
C TYR A 576 7.51 5.88 -8.17
N SER A 577 8.84 5.86 -8.31
CA SER A 577 9.59 7.10 -8.59
C SER A 577 9.25 7.73 -9.95
N ALA A 578 8.66 6.94 -10.87
CA ALA A 578 8.20 7.40 -12.18
C ALA A 578 6.72 7.86 -12.22
N LEU A 579 5.95 7.68 -11.14
CA LEU A 579 4.52 7.99 -11.05
C LEU A 579 4.25 8.85 -9.82
N GLU A 580 3.75 10.07 -10.03
CA GLU A 580 3.51 11.05 -8.97
C GLU A 580 2.75 10.44 -7.77
N ASN A 581 3.26 10.76 -6.59
CA ASN A 581 2.97 10.09 -5.33
C ASN A 581 1.64 10.54 -4.72
N GLU A 582 0.55 9.77 -4.89
CA GLU A 582 -0.62 9.94 -4.02
C GLU A 582 -0.45 9.12 -2.73
N GLU A 583 -0.07 9.79 -1.65
CA GLU A 583 0.01 9.20 -0.32
C GLU A 583 -1.37 8.80 0.20
N ASN A 584 -1.52 7.52 0.56
CA ASN A 584 -2.78 6.93 1.03
C ASN A 584 -3.92 6.95 -0.01
N ALA A 585 -3.60 7.04 -1.31
CA ALA A 585 -4.58 6.66 -2.30
C ALA A 585 -4.96 5.19 -2.07
N ASP A 586 -6.25 4.96 -1.81
CA ASP A 586 -6.94 3.67 -1.82
C ASP A 586 -6.92 3.02 -3.23
N ALA A 587 -6.00 3.48 -4.10
CA ALA A 587 -5.88 3.31 -5.54
C ALA A 587 -6.44 1.98 -6.04
N THR A 588 -7.75 1.99 -6.31
CA THR A 588 -8.41 1.15 -7.31
C THR A 588 -8.14 1.68 -8.72
N THR A 589 -7.42 2.80 -8.87
CA THR A 589 -7.12 3.43 -10.16
C THR A 589 -5.63 3.43 -10.45
N PHE A 590 -5.16 2.29 -10.93
CA PHE A 590 -3.96 2.20 -11.75
C PHE A 590 -4.31 2.65 -13.18
N GLY A 591 -4.23 3.95 -13.42
CA GLY A 591 -4.64 4.59 -14.67
C GLY A 591 -3.54 4.60 -15.73
N GLY A 592 -3.19 3.44 -16.30
CA GLY A 592 -2.62 3.28 -17.65
C GLY A 592 -1.60 4.33 -18.11
N THR A 593 -0.62 4.70 -17.28
CA THR A 593 0.27 5.81 -17.63
C THR A 593 1.22 5.43 -18.77
N TYR A 594 1.69 6.44 -19.50
CA TYR A 594 2.63 6.21 -20.61
C TYR A 594 3.92 5.52 -20.14
N ALA A 595 4.42 5.90 -18.95
CA ALA A 595 5.60 5.28 -18.34
C ALA A 595 5.37 3.77 -18.06
N GLN A 596 4.22 3.42 -17.51
CA GLN A 596 3.83 2.02 -17.27
C GLN A 596 3.77 1.23 -18.58
N THR A 597 3.10 1.76 -19.61
CA THR A 597 2.98 1.07 -20.91
C THR A 597 4.34 0.88 -21.57
N LEU A 598 5.21 1.90 -21.55
CA LEU A 598 6.57 1.77 -22.07
C LEU A 598 7.40 0.74 -21.31
N MET A 599 7.24 0.66 -19.98
CA MET A 599 7.92 -0.33 -19.17
C MET A 599 7.42 -1.75 -19.44
N MET A 600 6.12 -1.93 -19.65
CA MET A 600 5.55 -3.22 -20.07
C MET A 600 6.04 -3.65 -21.47
N MET A 601 6.21 -2.69 -22.38
CA MET A 601 6.66 -3.00 -23.74
C MET A 601 8.16 -3.26 -23.83
N ASN A 602 8.99 -2.55 -23.04
CA ASN A 602 10.44 -2.49 -23.21
C ASN A 602 11.26 -2.89 -21.97
N GLY A 603 10.62 -3.09 -20.82
CA GLY A 603 11.32 -3.35 -19.56
C GLY A 603 12.05 -4.69 -19.55
N ASP A 604 13.13 -4.76 -18.78
CA ASP A 604 14.01 -5.92 -18.69
C ASP A 604 13.28 -7.20 -18.28
N LEU A 605 12.21 -7.07 -17.50
CA LEU A 605 11.41 -8.22 -17.08
C LEU A 605 10.67 -8.84 -18.27
N VAL A 606 10.03 -8.00 -19.10
CA VAL A 606 9.31 -8.47 -20.29
C VAL A 606 10.28 -8.94 -21.36
N GLN A 607 11.41 -8.24 -21.55
CA GLN A 607 12.46 -8.69 -22.47
C GLN A 607 13.02 -10.07 -22.08
N ARG A 608 13.23 -10.32 -20.78
CA ARG A 608 13.61 -11.65 -20.27
C ARG A 608 12.50 -12.67 -20.48
N ALA A 609 11.25 -12.31 -20.17
CA ALA A 609 10.10 -13.19 -20.32
C ALA A 609 9.86 -13.68 -21.75
N ILE A 610 10.03 -12.79 -22.73
CA ILE A 610 9.86 -13.11 -24.15
C ILE A 610 11.12 -13.68 -24.78
N SER A 611 12.24 -13.71 -24.05
CA SER A 611 13.46 -14.36 -24.51
C SER A 611 13.33 -15.88 -24.38
N ASN A 612 13.91 -16.61 -25.34
CA ASN A 612 14.03 -18.06 -25.27
C ASN A 612 15.13 -18.54 -24.28
N ALA A 613 15.38 -17.78 -23.21
CA ALA A 613 16.37 -18.10 -22.19
C ALA A 613 15.97 -19.35 -21.38
N PRO A 614 16.92 -20.22 -20.97
CA PRO A 614 16.60 -21.38 -20.13
C PRO A 614 15.90 -20.97 -18.82
N GLY A 615 14.82 -21.69 -18.48
CA GLY A 615 14.06 -21.47 -17.26
C GLY A 615 12.85 -20.53 -17.39
N THR A 616 12.63 -19.92 -18.57
CA THR A 616 11.41 -19.15 -18.84
C THR A 616 10.27 -20.05 -19.33
N VAL A 617 9.02 -19.65 -19.05
CA VAL A 617 7.82 -20.35 -19.54
C VAL A 617 7.83 -20.48 -21.07
N LEU A 618 8.28 -19.43 -21.78
CA LEU A 618 8.40 -19.46 -23.23
C LEU A 618 9.38 -20.56 -23.70
N ASN A 619 10.53 -20.70 -23.04
CA ASN A 619 11.52 -21.72 -23.40
C ASN A 619 10.99 -23.14 -23.19
N GLU A 620 10.30 -23.36 -22.07
CA GLU A 620 9.67 -24.66 -21.77
C GLU A 620 8.63 -25.03 -22.84
N ILE A 621 7.72 -24.10 -23.17
CA ILE A 621 6.70 -24.31 -24.19
C ILE A 621 7.34 -24.51 -25.58
N ALA A 622 8.34 -23.70 -25.94
CA ALA A 622 9.00 -23.76 -27.23
C ALA A 622 9.66 -25.12 -27.49
N ARG A 623 10.24 -25.73 -26.44
CA ARG A 623 10.92 -27.04 -26.48
C ARG A 623 9.99 -28.24 -26.57
N THR A 624 8.69 -28.07 -26.29
CA THR A 624 7.72 -29.16 -26.46
C THR A 624 7.57 -29.56 -27.94
N ASN A 625 7.27 -30.82 -28.20
CA ASN A 625 6.90 -31.33 -29.52
C ASN A 625 5.43 -31.04 -29.88
N ALA A 626 4.77 -30.15 -29.14
CA ALA A 626 3.37 -29.79 -29.37
C ALA A 626 3.20 -29.00 -30.67
N ASP A 627 2.01 -29.09 -31.26
CA ASP A 627 1.65 -28.29 -32.43
C ASP A 627 1.52 -26.79 -32.05
N GLU A 628 1.57 -25.93 -33.07
CA GLU A 628 1.54 -24.48 -32.87
C GLU A 628 0.30 -24.02 -32.11
N ARG A 629 -0.86 -24.64 -32.37
CA ARG A 629 -2.12 -24.32 -31.68
C ARG A 629 -2.02 -24.61 -30.18
N THR A 630 -1.43 -25.74 -29.80
CA THR A 630 -1.23 -26.07 -28.39
C THR A 630 -0.21 -25.14 -27.74
N LYS A 631 0.86 -24.75 -28.44
CA LYS A 631 1.82 -23.77 -27.92
C LYS A 631 1.18 -22.39 -27.67
N ILE A 632 0.39 -21.88 -28.62
CA ILE A 632 -0.36 -20.62 -28.44
C ILE A 632 -1.34 -20.74 -27.27
N ARG A 633 -2.01 -21.88 -27.11
CA ARG A 633 -2.89 -22.15 -25.99
C ARG A 633 -2.15 -22.07 -24.65
N SER A 634 -0.99 -22.73 -24.54
CA SER A 634 -0.18 -22.68 -23.33
C SER A 634 0.26 -21.25 -22.99
N LEU A 635 0.66 -20.44 -23.98
CA LEU A 635 1.00 -19.03 -23.77
C LEU A 635 -0.21 -18.19 -23.32
N SER A 636 -1.38 -18.43 -23.92
CA SER A 636 -2.63 -17.76 -23.51
C SER A 636 -3.01 -18.12 -22.07
N ARG A 637 -2.90 -19.39 -21.67
CA ARG A 637 -3.19 -19.82 -20.29
C ARG A 637 -2.17 -19.23 -19.31
N ALA A 638 -0.90 -19.19 -19.66
CA ALA A 638 0.14 -18.59 -18.82
C ALA A 638 -0.07 -17.09 -18.57
N ALA A 639 -0.50 -16.32 -19.57
CA ALA A 639 -0.73 -14.88 -19.43
C ALA A 639 -2.14 -14.54 -18.90
N LEU A 640 -3.17 -15.13 -19.50
CA LEU A 640 -4.56 -14.73 -19.32
C LEU A 640 -5.38 -15.72 -18.48
N GLY A 641 -4.90 -16.94 -18.22
CA GLY A 641 -5.64 -17.95 -17.47
C GLY A 641 -6.79 -18.60 -18.24
N ARG A 642 -6.87 -18.36 -19.56
CA ARG A 642 -7.92 -18.91 -20.45
C ARG A 642 -7.36 -19.44 -21.76
N ASP A 643 -8.19 -20.21 -22.45
CA ASP A 643 -7.93 -20.60 -23.84
C ASP A 643 -8.04 -19.40 -24.80
N PRO A 644 -7.26 -19.40 -25.89
CA PRO A 644 -7.34 -18.37 -26.90
C PRO A 644 -8.66 -18.50 -27.66
N ARG A 645 -9.29 -17.36 -27.95
CA ARG A 645 -10.48 -17.29 -28.79
C ARG A 645 -10.13 -17.71 -30.20
N ASN A 646 -11.12 -18.21 -30.95
CA ASN A 646 -10.91 -18.63 -32.34
C ASN A 646 -10.34 -17.50 -33.22
N GLN A 647 -10.78 -16.26 -32.99
CA GLN A 647 -10.26 -15.09 -33.70
C GLN A 647 -8.77 -14.84 -33.38
N GLU A 648 -8.38 -14.94 -32.11
CA GLU A 648 -6.99 -14.80 -31.67
C GLU A 648 -6.09 -15.86 -32.32
N LEU A 649 -6.54 -17.13 -32.33
CA LEU A 649 -5.82 -18.22 -32.97
C LEU A 649 -5.59 -17.96 -34.47
N VAL A 650 -6.62 -17.52 -35.20
CA VAL A 650 -6.50 -17.23 -36.64
C VAL A 650 -5.49 -16.10 -36.89
N VAL A 651 -5.56 -15.03 -36.09
CA VAL A 651 -4.63 -13.90 -36.20
C VAL A 651 -3.19 -14.36 -35.94
N PHE A 652 -2.92 -15.04 -34.83
CA PHE A 652 -1.57 -15.49 -34.51
C PHE A 652 -1.01 -16.47 -35.54
N GLN A 653 -1.78 -17.47 -35.97
CA GLN A 653 -1.33 -18.42 -37.01
C GLN A 653 -1.02 -17.72 -38.34
N SER A 654 -1.75 -16.65 -38.69
CA SER A 654 -1.46 -15.87 -39.90
C SER A 654 -0.14 -15.07 -39.76
N GLN A 655 0.09 -14.43 -38.61
CA GLN A 655 1.27 -13.60 -38.36
C GLN A 655 2.55 -14.43 -38.20
N LEU A 656 2.46 -15.59 -37.54
CA LEU A 656 3.58 -16.51 -37.33
C LEU A 656 4.17 -17.01 -38.66
N LYS A 657 3.35 -17.21 -39.70
CA LYS A 657 3.83 -17.59 -41.04
C LYS A 657 4.74 -16.52 -41.63
N HIS A 658 4.32 -15.25 -41.57
CA HIS A 658 5.09 -14.13 -42.10
C HIS A 658 6.37 -13.88 -41.29
N ARG A 659 6.29 -13.96 -39.95
CA ARG A 659 7.44 -13.73 -39.06
C ARG A 659 8.56 -14.76 -39.23
N ARG A 660 8.24 -16.02 -39.53
CA ARG A 660 9.24 -17.08 -39.74
C ARG A 660 10.20 -16.80 -40.91
N GLU A 661 9.77 -15.99 -41.86
CA GLU A 661 10.58 -15.61 -43.02
C GLU A 661 11.59 -14.50 -42.69
N MET A 662 11.50 -13.88 -41.50
CA MET A 662 12.39 -12.80 -41.07
C MET A 662 13.62 -13.30 -40.29
N PRO A 663 14.83 -12.81 -40.59
CA PRO A 663 16.03 -13.16 -39.84
C PRO A 663 15.96 -12.72 -38.37
N GLY A 664 16.22 -13.65 -37.43
CA GLY A 664 16.23 -13.37 -35.99
C GLY A 664 14.85 -13.30 -35.33
N ALA A 665 13.79 -13.73 -36.02
CA ALA A 665 12.45 -13.77 -35.43
C ALA A 665 12.34 -14.78 -34.29
N GLU A 666 11.66 -14.39 -33.21
CA GLU A 666 11.21 -15.27 -32.14
C GLU A 666 9.67 -15.31 -32.16
N PRO A 667 9.05 -16.10 -33.06
CA PRO A 667 7.63 -15.93 -33.40
C PRO A 667 6.70 -16.19 -32.19
N LEU A 668 7.05 -17.14 -31.32
CA LEU A 668 6.32 -17.40 -30.08
C LEU A 668 6.54 -16.30 -29.02
N GLY A 669 7.71 -15.64 -29.04
CA GLY A 669 7.99 -14.48 -28.21
C GLY A 669 7.07 -13.30 -28.55
N ASP A 670 6.82 -13.04 -29.83
CA ASP A 670 5.87 -12.01 -30.27
C ASP A 670 4.43 -12.29 -29.81
N VAL A 671 4.00 -13.56 -29.89
CA VAL A 671 2.68 -13.98 -29.39
C VAL A 671 2.57 -13.74 -27.89
N PHE A 672 3.60 -14.13 -27.14
CA PHE A 672 3.60 -13.97 -25.70
C PHE A 672 3.63 -12.49 -25.29
N TRP A 673 4.46 -11.69 -25.98
CA TRP A 673 4.50 -10.24 -25.83
C TRP A 673 3.12 -9.61 -26.04
N ALA A 674 2.38 -10.04 -27.07
CA ALA A 674 1.05 -9.52 -27.36
C ALA A 674 0.04 -9.83 -26.24
N TYR A 675 0.11 -11.01 -25.62
CA TYR A 675 -0.75 -11.32 -24.47
C TYR A 675 -0.35 -10.51 -23.23
N LEU A 676 0.94 -10.43 -22.91
CA LEU A 676 1.44 -9.69 -21.74
C LEU A 676 1.16 -8.17 -21.81
N ASN A 677 1.06 -7.62 -23.02
CA ASN A 677 0.73 -6.21 -23.28
C ASN A 677 -0.74 -5.98 -23.66
N SER A 678 -1.60 -6.99 -23.52
CA SER A 678 -3.03 -6.84 -23.76
C SER A 678 -3.70 -6.10 -22.61
N THR A 679 -4.80 -5.40 -22.90
CA THR A 679 -5.62 -4.74 -21.86
C THR A 679 -6.13 -5.74 -20.82
N GLU A 680 -6.52 -6.95 -21.27
CA GLU A 680 -6.97 -8.04 -20.43
C GLU A 680 -5.93 -8.50 -19.40
N PHE A 681 -4.63 -8.43 -19.74
CA PHE A 681 -3.57 -8.76 -18.81
C PHE A 681 -3.50 -7.76 -17.64
N THR A 682 -3.79 -6.49 -17.91
CA THR A 682 -3.66 -5.38 -16.96
C THR A 682 -4.90 -5.07 -16.14
N VAL A 683 -5.97 -5.85 -16.31
CA VAL A 683 -7.24 -5.67 -15.59
C VAL A 683 -7.71 -6.98 -14.94
N ASN A 684 -8.35 -6.83 -13.79
CA ASN A 684 -9.20 -7.84 -13.18
C ASN A 684 -10.65 -7.56 -13.59
N HIS A 685 -11.35 -8.59 -14.05
CA HIS A 685 -12.64 -8.49 -14.73
C HIS A 685 -13.59 -9.58 -14.29
#